data_AF-A0A1Y1SFV6-F1
#
_entry.id   AF-A0A1Y1SFV6-F1
#
_cell.length_a   1.000
_cell.length_b   1.000
_cell.length_c   1.000
_cell.angle_alpha   90.00
_cell.angle_beta   90.00
_cell.angle_gamma   90.00
#
_symmetry.space_group_name_H-M   'P 1'
#
loop_
_entity.id
_entity.type
_entity.pdbx_description
1 polymer ?
#
loop_
_entity_poly.entity_id
_entity_poly.type
_entity_poly.pdbx_seq_one_letter_code
_entity_poly.pdbx_strand_id
1 'polypeptide(L)'
;MNATRLRAGSVLLAALLMMGCQGGRDATSSGADAPSTPSPTPSQPRNESAARAGVAVVDASWHFGASAGQFSATGVGIAEGRGFDPYTHAVRKVGSDILASRITTRALVVEGANDKLIAIVANDLYLPNDILRRRVAQKLAAEGSTGIGIENLAMTVSHSHTSPFYSTPAIGPWIFQDVMDIRFYEYMAERMAEAIIQAHANMRPAVMGGAAFYANDVRAHTYGPKISPDGSPAGQPHDYTTRQAYVLRFDDPTTGQNFANWVVLGVHPEWVWGEEIMNGDLSHAVMRLLDRETGAITVMSQSETGTSGPHKDERAHKGAKRHEFQESNLAGTDRAARLFADNVHAALAGIVGEAPWDASQFAPLQADFEVDYAHQRFAPPASRPYPGVSNCNMDQLYYNLNPGIPIIGFPDCQFPLEELVEPFMALGPLAPQNLVGALTDNLLELGVPLPTSLSGPSLMILEEQDVVPIQSFKLGDVAITFCPCEQFTDTALNIISRLNRVAEDFHTGWDWDLGYPDDLRNPALNGDLDNRQDHGCWQSGEDEWSCPHPHQYNDEVLTMSGAVYARMKAQIHNDAAGWDALDYVLQAESEPTDPAEIKGNFTHEELTEFGYGLVIPVGMANDYWGYMPAYREYRAHDHYRKALAGLGPHGADFLATRLSRLAASLNGHPGQPLNVLDTVFALESTRVEIIAQALGVLASTVTPIYEAALPNDGGEPQITAQPEARMHRFDAAAVSWIGGSTYEGFPEVVVERQDGDGWALAGTLDGEIQLHARFPGATQIIPAEGGFNIPQIPDLLSWAAGNFEWQWTANYEAFASELPLPEPGDSQRPQAPYVTPAGTYRFVIRGHHRGHGDYELISENFVIDNAAPIRAENLRVAGGALEFELGPVNVYNSFTDGAGHDRPQVESAAPHEFGPIDYPDSYETAFPWIREERNLHRYPDSEQVYCHHCTFRPWLNVGEPAQVCASLLADGAVLERSCEASNLGAATWRVMFKTALDAADEVAVLPGDLSDALGQGNAERFALSLQAP
;
A
#
# COMPACT_ATOMS: atom_id res chain seq x y z
N MET A 1 -14.55 13.11 -41.17
CA MET A 1 -15.96 13.33 -40.77
C MET A 1 -15.97 14.23 -39.54
N ASN A 2 -16.88 15.22 -39.51
CA ASN A 2 -16.72 16.49 -38.79
C ASN A 2 -16.67 16.42 -37.25
N ALA A 3 -15.73 17.18 -36.67
CA ALA A 3 -15.44 17.44 -35.25
C ALA A 3 -16.57 18.14 -34.45
N THR A 4 -17.79 18.20 -34.99
CA THR A 4 -18.94 18.87 -34.37
C THR A 4 -19.83 17.92 -33.56
N ARG A 5 -19.57 16.61 -33.59
CA ARG A 5 -20.37 15.61 -32.83
C ARG A 5 -19.82 15.29 -31.43
N LEU A 6 -18.54 15.53 -31.14
CA LEU A 6 -18.00 15.29 -29.79
C LEU A 6 -18.47 16.33 -28.74
N ARG A 7 -18.77 17.57 -29.16
CA ARG A 7 -19.32 18.60 -28.23
C ARG A 7 -20.79 18.40 -27.87
N ALA A 8 -21.51 17.50 -28.54
CA ALA A 8 -22.91 17.23 -28.24
C ALA A 8 -23.09 16.33 -27.02
N GLY A 9 -22.12 15.45 -26.72
CA GLY A 9 -22.18 14.53 -25.56
C GLY A 9 -22.15 15.26 -24.22
N SER A 10 -21.28 16.26 -24.08
CA SER A 10 -21.12 17.03 -22.83
C SER A 10 -22.31 17.95 -22.52
N VAL A 11 -23.02 18.42 -23.56
CA VAL A 11 -24.23 19.26 -23.41
C VAL A 11 -25.48 18.40 -23.15
N LEU A 12 -25.52 17.17 -23.68
CA LEU A 12 -26.61 16.22 -23.39
C LEU A 12 -26.56 15.73 -21.93
N LEU A 13 -25.36 15.56 -21.37
CA LEU A 13 -25.15 15.16 -19.97
C LEU A 13 -25.68 16.21 -18.99
N ALA A 14 -25.44 17.50 -19.26
CA ALA A 14 -25.99 18.60 -18.48
C ALA A 14 -27.52 18.76 -18.62
N ALA A 15 -28.09 18.37 -19.77
CA ALA A 15 -29.54 18.42 -20.01
C ALA A 15 -30.30 17.25 -19.36
N LEU A 16 -29.71 16.05 -19.32
CA LEU A 16 -30.31 14.87 -18.66
C LEU A 16 -30.28 14.99 -17.13
N LEU A 17 -29.23 15.58 -16.55
CA LEU A 17 -29.15 15.89 -15.11
C LEU A 17 -30.24 16.88 -14.64
N MET A 18 -30.76 17.73 -15.53
CA MET A 18 -31.83 18.70 -15.22
C MET A 18 -33.25 18.15 -15.44
N MET A 19 -33.42 17.06 -16.21
CA MET A 19 -34.73 16.48 -16.53
C MET A 19 -35.20 15.39 -15.54
N GLY A 20 -34.30 14.83 -14.71
CA GLY A 20 -34.64 13.84 -13.68
C GLY A 20 -35.47 14.40 -12.50
N CYS A 21 -35.62 15.71 -12.38
CA CYS A 21 -36.32 16.37 -11.27
C CYS A 21 -37.83 16.62 -11.50
N GLN A 22 -38.42 16.11 -12.59
CA GLN A 22 -39.86 16.29 -12.87
C GLN A 22 -40.52 15.00 -13.37
N GLY A 23 -40.82 14.08 -12.45
CA GLY A 23 -41.67 12.93 -12.75
C GLY A 23 -41.99 12.10 -11.52
N GLY A 24 -43.14 12.34 -10.90
CA GLY A 24 -43.64 11.50 -9.80
C GLY A 24 -44.50 12.21 -8.76
N ARG A 25 -45.46 13.05 -9.18
CA ARG A 25 -46.62 13.38 -8.33
C ARG A 25 -47.76 12.47 -8.75
N ASP A 26 -48.08 11.50 -7.89
CA ASP A 26 -49.45 11.08 -7.54
C ASP A 26 -49.43 9.72 -6.83
N ALA A 27 -49.48 9.74 -5.50
CA ALA A 27 -50.14 8.71 -4.72
C ALA A 27 -50.58 9.29 -3.37
N THR A 28 -51.89 9.32 -3.22
CA THR A 28 -52.72 9.81 -2.11
C THR A 28 -52.31 9.39 -0.70
N SER A 29 -52.42 10.36 0.20
CA SER A 29 -52.32 10.27 1.66
C SER A 29 -53.36 9.33 2.31
N SER A 30 -52.89 8.51 3.26
CA SER A 30 -53.72 8.07 4.39
C SER A 30 -52.86 7.84 5.64
N GLY A 31 -53.17 8.59 6.71
CA GLY A 31 -53.02 8.16 8.10
C GLY A 31 -51.62 8.22 8.70
N ALA A 32 -51.36 9.29 9.47
CA ALA A 32 -50.28 9.34 10.44
C ALA A 32 -50.60 8.44 11.65
N ASP A 33 -49.64 7.61 12.05
CA ASP A 33 -49.55 7.07 13.40
C ASP A 33 -48.08 7.17 13.87
N ALA A 34 -47.90 7.66 15.09
CA ALA A 34 -46.62 7.91 15.73
C ALA A 34 -45.82 6.60 15.98
N PRO A 35 -44.48 6.63 16.01
CA PRO A 35 -43.70 5.46 16.40
C PRO A 35 -43.91 5.20 17.89
N SER A 36 -44.51 4.05 18.20
CA SER A 36 -44.60 3.52 19.56
C SER A 36 -43.32 2.75 19.89
N THR A 37 -42.84 2.96 21.11
CA THR A 37 -41.73 2.24 21.74
C THR A 37 -41.96 0.73 21.74
N PRO A 38 -41.00 -0.10 21.27
CA PRO A 38 -41.14 -1.54 21.38
C PRO A 38 -40.90 -1.98 22.84
N SER A 39 -41.93 -2.58 23.45
CA SER A 39 -41.79 -3.37 24.67
C SER A 39 -41.26 -4.77 24.32
N PRO A 40 -40.46 -5.41 25.18
CA PRO A 40 -39.78 -6.66 24.88
C PRO A 40 -40.76 -7.83 24.80
N THR A 41 -40.75 -8.54 23.66
CA THR A 41 -41.46 -9.81 23.49
C THR A 41 -40.69 -10.93 24.21
N PRO A 42 -41.36 -11.88 24.90
CA PRO A 42 -40.68 -12.97 25.59
C PRO A 42 -39.98 -13.89 24.59
N SER A 43 -38.73 -14.23 24.90
CA SER A 43 -37.87 -15.11 24.11
C SER A 43 -38.49 -16.50 23.94
N GLN A 44 -38.60 -16.93 22.68
CA GLN A 44 -38.69 -18.35 22.36
C GLN A 44 -37.34 -19.02 22.64
N PRO A 45 -37.31 -20.33 22.97
CA PRO A 45 -36.05 -21.03 23.21
C PRO A 45 -35.21 -21.03 21.94
N ARG A 46 -34.02 -20.40 22.02
CA ARG A 46 -33.00 -20.39 20.97
C ARG A 46 -32.59 -21.83 20.67
N ASN A 47 -32.69 -22.24 19.40
CA ASN A 47 -31.76 -23.23 18.88
C ASN A 47 -30.42 -22.49 18.75
N GLU A 48 -29.38 -22.98 19.42
CA GLU A 48 -28.03 -22.42 19.33
C GLU A 48 -27.51 -22.58 17.89
N SER A 49 -27.62 -21.53 17.06
CA SER A 49 -26.94 -21.47 15.76
C SER A 49 -25.46 -21.16 16.02
N ALA A 50 -24.56 -21.99 15.49
CA ALA A 50 -23.12 -21.69 15.53
C ALA A 50 -22.80 -20.50 14.62
N ALA A 51 -21.80 -19.70 14.98
CA ALA A 51 -21.33 -18.62 14.13
C ALA A 51 -20.78 -19.18 12.79
N ARG A 52 -20.88 -18.39 11.73
CA ARG A 52 -20.48 -18.76 10.36
C ARG A 52 -19.62 -17.68 9.74
N ALA A 53 -18.70 -18.09 8.87
CA ALA A 53 -17.96 -17.17 8.03
C ALA A 53 -17.77 -17.75 6.63
N GLY A 54 -17.70 -16.86 5.65
CA GLY A 54 -17.41 -17.19 4.27
C GLY A 54 -16.51 -16.13 3.66
N VAL A 55 -15.63 -16.56 2.76
CA VAL A 55 -14.59 -15.71 2.17
C VAL A 55 -14.50 -16.01 0.68
N ALA A 56 -14.19 -14.99 -0.12
CA ALA A 56 -14.01 -15.12 -1.56
C ALA A 56 -12.99 -14.12 -2.12
N VAL A 57 -12.42 -14.47 -3.26
CA VAL A 57 -11.52 -13.65 -4.07
C VAL A 57 -12.14 -13.52 -5.45
N VAL A 58 -12.19 -12.28 -5.96
CA VAL A 58 -12.64 -11.97 -7.32
C VAL A 58 -11.56 -11.12 -7.97
N ASP A 59 -11.23 -11.44 -9.22
CA ASP A 59 -10.33 -10.60 -10.02
C ASP A 59 -10.97 -9.22 -10.24
N ALA A 60 -10.22 -8.17 -9.94
CA ALA A 60 -10.63 -6.79 -10.09
C ALA A 60 -9.64 -6.01 -10.97
N SER A 61 -8.75 -6.70 -11.68
CA SER A 61 -7.87 -6.11 -12.67
C SER A 61 -8.67 -5.44 -13.79
N TRP A 62 -8.39 -4.14 -14.01
CA TRP A 62 -8.97 -3.36 -15.09
C TRP A 62 -8.22 -3.59 -16.41
N HIS A 63 -8.35 -2.68 -17.38
CA HIS A 63 -7.73 -2.83 -18.70
C HIS A 63 -6.39 -2.10 -18.78
N PHE A 64 -5.44 -2.66 -19.54
CA PHE A 64 -4.31 -1.87 -20.02
C PHE A 64 -4.77 -0.65 -20.80
N GLY A 65 -3.96 0.40 -20.74
CA GLY A 65 -4.29 1.74 -21.25
C GLY A 65 -4.83 2.66 -20.15
N ALA A 66 -5.36 2.11 -19.05
CA ALA A 66 -5.55 2.89 -17.84
C ALA A 66 -4.21 3.19 -17.17
N SER A 67 -4.14 4.31 -16.44
CA SER A 67 -3.02 4.68 -15.59
C SER A 67 -2.78 3.61 -14.53
N ALA A 68 -1.51 3.39 -14.19
CA ALA A 68 -1.18 2.53 -13.06
C ALA A 68 -1.57 3.19 -11.73
N GLY A 69 -1.67 4.50 -11.60
CA GLY A 69 -2.20 5.12 -10.38
C GLY A 69 -1.67 6.53 -10.14
N GLN A 70 -1.46 6.90 -8.87
CA GLN A 70 -1.12 8.29 -8.49
C GLN A 70 0.21 8.72 -9.10
N PHE A 71 1.22 7.85 -8.99
CA PHE A 71 2.59 8.16 -9.41
C PHE A 71 2.82 7.97 -10.90
N SER A 72 1.82 7.54 -11.68
CA SER A 72 1.93 7.59 -13.14
C SER A 72 2.09 9.02 -13.62
N ALA A 73 2.92 9.20 -14.65
CA ALA A 73 3.18 10.49 -15.26
C ALA A 73 1.88 11.15 -15.77
N THR A 74 1.86 12.48 -15.79
CA THR A 74 0.78 13.21 -16.46
C THR A 74 1.01 13.20 -17.98
N GLY A 75 -0.01 12.89 -18.78
CA GLY A 75 0.08 12.84 -20.24
C GLY A 75 -1.08 12.08 -20.89
N VAL A 76 -1.05 11.95 -22.22
CA VAL A 76 -2.04 11.19 -23.00
C VAL A 76 -1.35 10.15 -23.87
N GLY A 77 -1.79 8.89 -23.74
CA GLY A 77 -1.26 7.73 -24.45
C GLY A 77 -0.53 6.78 -23.51
N ILE A 78 0.22 5.84 -24.07
CA ILE A 78 1.06 4.90 -23.31
C ILE A 78 2.44 5.53 -23.07
N ALA A 79 3.07 5.17 -21.94
CA ALA A 79 4.32 5.79 -21.48
C ALA A 79 5.41 5.80 -22.54
N GLU A 80 6.24 6.85 -22.52
CA GLU A 80 7.38 7.05 -23.43
C GLU A 80 7.03 7.00 -24.93
N GLY A 81 5.77 7.27 -25.28
CA GLY A 81 5.32 7.22 -26.66
C GLY A 81 5.16 5.80 -27.22
N ARG A 82 5.16 4.77 -26.37
CA ARG A 82 5.06 3.36 -26.77
C ARG A 82 3.76 3.00 -27.48
N GLY A 83 2.73 3.84 -27.35
CA GLY A 83 1.49 3.67 -28.11
C GLY A 83 0.38 4.63 -27.75
N PHE A 84 -0.78 4.37 -28.36
CA PHE A 84 -2.02 5.08 -28.17
C PHE A 84 -3.13 4.09 -27.79
N ASP A 85 -3.83 4.36 -26.70
CA ASP A 85 -5.01 3.59 -26.29
C ASP A 85 -6.26 4.04 -27.07
N PRO A 86 -6.81 3.22 -27.98
CA PRO A 86 -8.00 3.57 -28.75
C PRO A 86 -9.30 3.49 -27.92
N TYR A 87 -9.26 2.90 -26.73
CA TYR A 87 -10.41 2.72 -25.86
C TYR A 87 -10.60 3.85 -24.84
N THR A 88 -9.64 4.78 -24.80
CA THR A 88 -9.64 5.97 -23.94
C THR A 88 -9.89 5.61 -22.48
N HIS A 89 -9.13 4.67 -21.93
CA HIS A 89 -9.17 4.34 -20.50
C HIS A 89 -8.50 5.40 -19.63
N ALA A 90 -7.59 6.19 -20.21
CA ALA A 90 -6.93 7.29 -19.53
C ALA A 90 -7.12 8.63 -20.26
N VAL A 91 -7.19 9.73 -19.52
CA VAL A 91 -7.47 11.09 -20.03
C VAL A 91 -6.38 12.08 -19.68
N ARG A 92 -5.91 12.05 -18.43
CA ARG A 92 -4.89 12.95 -17.90
C ARG A 92 -3.60 12.24 -17.57
N LYS A 93 -3.68 10.97 -17.19
CA LYS A 93 -2.53 10.17 -16.80
C LYS A 93 -2.09 9.29 -17.95
N VAL A 94 -0.80 9.00 -17.98
CA VAL A 94 -0.23 8.07 -18.95
C VAL A 94 -0.70 6.66 -18.65
N GLY A 95 -1.14 5.95 -19.69
CA GLY A 95 -1.62 4.58 -19.59
C GLY A 95 -0.49 3.57 -19.43
N SER A 96 -0.77 2.51 -18.67
CA SER A 96 0.10 1.37 -18.46
C SER A 96 -0.09 0.30 -19.53
N ASP A 97 1.01 -0.32 -19.95
CA ASP A 97 1.09 -1.49 -20.83
C ASP A 97 1.75 -2.71 -20.16
N ILE A 98 2.02 -2.63 -18.85
CA ILE A 98 2.72 -3.67 -18.07
C ILE A 98 1.93 -4.03 -16.81
N LEU A 99 1.74 -5.32 -16.57
CA LEU A 99 1.13 -5.89 -15.39
C LEU A 99 2.17 -6.72 -14.67
N ALA A 100 2.46 -6.37 -13.41
CA ALA A 100 3.33 -7.19 -12.58
C ALA A 100 2.57 -8.22 -11.75
N SER A 101 1.40 -7.86 -11.21
CA SER A 101 0.53 -8.77 -10.48
C SER A 101 -0.94 -8.43 -10.74
N ARG A 102 -1.80 -9.45 -10.72
CA ARG A 102 -3.26 -9.25 -10.70
C ARG A 102 -3.68 -8.44 -9.49
N ILE A 103 -4.76 -7.70 -9.67
CA ILE A 103 -5.43 -6.91 -8.63
C ILE A 103 -6.72 -7.65 -8.29
N THR A 104 -6.95 -7.87 -7.00
CA THR A 104 -8.13 -8.62 -6.54
C THR A 104 -8.99 -7.77 -5.63
N THR A 105 -10.29 -8.06 -5.62
CA THR A 105 -11.17 -7.68 -4.52
C THR A 105 -11.53 -8.93 -3.72
N ARG A 106 -11.45 -8.82 -2.40
CA ARG A 106 -11.66 -9.94 -1.49
C ARG A 106 -12.73 -9.58 -0.48
N ALA A 107 -13.62 -10.52 -0.19
CA ALA A 107 -14.72 -10.29 0.73
C ALA A 107 -14.73 -11.32 1.85
N LEU A 108 -15.05 -10.86 3.05
CA LEU A 108 -15.31 -11.67 4.24
C LEU A 108 -16.73 -11.37 4.72
N VAL A 109 -17.55 -12.40 4.82
CA VAL A 109 -18.92 -12.32 5.34
C VAL A 109 -18.98 -13.14 6.62
N VAL A 110 -19.48 -12.55 7.71
CA VAL A 110 -19.50 -13.18 9.04
C VAL A 110 -20.89 -13.07 9.65
N GLU A 111 -21.43 -14.21 10.08
CA GLU A 111 -22.70 -14.34 10.79
C GLU A 111 -22.44 -14.80 12.22
N GLY A 112 -22.96 -14.08 13.20
CA GLY A 112 -22.82 -14.45 14.61
C GLY A 112 -23.81 -15.52 15.04
N ALA A 113 -23.59 -16.09 16.23
CA ALA A 113 -24.55 -16.99 16.88
C ALA A 113 -25.91 -16.34 17.23
N ASN A 114 -26.02 -15.03 17.00
CA ASN A 114 -27.24 -14.22 17.14
C ASN A 114 -27.91 -13.91 15.79
N ASP A 115 -27.52 -14.60 14.71
CA ASP A 115 -28.03 -14.47 13.33
C ASP A 115 -27.82 -13.06 12.71
N LYS A 116 -27.00 -12.21 13.34
CA LYS A 116 -26.59 -10.92 12.75
C LYS A 116 -25.43 -11.15 11.79
N LEU A 117 -25.44 -10.42 10.67
CA LEU A 117 -24.52 -10.60 9.56
C LEU A 117 -23.81 -9.28 9.23
N ILE A 118 -22.51 -9.35 8.95
CA ILE A 118 -21.72 -8.26 8.39
C ILE A 118 -20.96 -8.72 7.14
N ALA A 119 -20.55 -7.76 6.32
CA ALA A 119 -19.61 -7.99 5.22
C ALA A 119 -18.51 -6.93 5.23
N ILE A 120 -17.29 -7.38 4.93
CA ILE A 120 -16.14 -6.54 4.61
C ILE A 120 -15.76 -6.83 3.17
N VAL A 121 -15.58 -5.79 2.37
CA VAL A 121 -15.00 -5.91 1.02
C VAL A 121 -13.73 -5.06 0.95
N ALA A 122 -12.61 -5.74 0.75
CA ALA A 122 -11.30 -5.14 0.54
C ALA A 122 -11.00 -5.05 -0.96
N ASN A 123 -10.44 -3.93 -1.39
CA ASN A 123 -10.05 -3.70 -2.77
C ASN A 123 -8.76 -2.88 -2.86
N ASP A 124 -8.14 -2.89 -4.04
CA ASP A 124 -6.91 -2.17 -4.30
C ASP A 124 -7.22 -0.82 -4.98
N LEU A 125 -7.87 0.09 -4.26
CA LEU A 125 -8.12 1.45 -4.76
C LEU A 125 -7.26 2.46 -4.01
N TYR A 126 -6.99 3.59 -4.67
CA TYR A 126 -6.33 4.73 -4.05
C TYR A 126 -7.12 5.25 -2.85
N LEU A 127 -8.41 5.58 -2.99
CA LEU A 127 -9.22 6.08 -1.87
C LEU A 127 -10.52 5.29 -1.71
N PRO A 128 -11.05 5.13 -0.48
CA PRO A 128 -12.42 4.71 -0.30
C PRO A 128 -13.39 5.81 -0.77
N ASN A 129 -14.47 5.43 -1.45
CA ASN A 129 -15.50 6.35 -1.95
C ASN A 129 -16.90 5.90 -1.52
N ASP A 130 -17.65 6.80 -0.89
CA ASP A 130 -18.99 6.50 -0.40
C ASP A 130 -20.00 6.25 -1.54
N ILE A 131 -19.88 7.00 -2.64
CA ILE A 131 -20.73 6.80 -3.83
C ILE A 131 -20.57 5.38 -4.36
N LEU A 132 -19.32 4.88 -4.44
CA LEU A 132 -19.03 3.52 -4.89
C LEU A 132 -19.57 2.47 -3.89
N ARG A 133 -19.35 2.67 -2.58
CA ARG A 133 -19.88 1.79 -1.53
C ARG A 133 -21.42 1.69 -1.58
N ARG A 134 -22.12 2.81 -1.76
CA ARG A 134 -23.59 2.82 -1.95
C ARG A 134 -24.00 2.02 -3.17
N ARG A 135 -23.25 2.13 -4.27
CA ARG A 135 -23.54 1.35 -5.48
C ARG A 135 -23.39 -0.15 -5.27
N VAL A 136 -22.38 -0.59 -4.51
CA VAL A 136 -22.24 -1.98 -4.07
C VAL A 136 -23.48 -2.41 -3.27
N ALA A 137 -23.89 -1.61 -2.28
CA ALA A 137 -25.08 -1.90 -1.47
C ALA A 137 -26.37 -1.98 -2.32
N GLN A 138 -26.53 -1.11 -3.33
CA GLN A 138 -27.66 -1.15 -4.27
C GLN A 138 -27.67 -2.45 -5.11
N LYS A 139 -26.50 -2.92 -5.56
CA LYS A 139 -26.38 -4.19 -6.29
C LYS A 139 -26.73 -5.38 -5.40
N LEU A 140 -26.24 -5.40 -4.17
CA LEU A 140 -26.56 -6.45 -3.19
C LEU A 140 -28.06 -6.45 -2.83
N ALA A 141 -28.67 -5.27 -2.68
CA ALA A 141 -30.10 -5.15 -2.44
C ALA A 141 -30.95 -5.63 -3.63
N ALA A 142 -30.47 -5.44 -4.88
CA ALA A 142 -31.14 -5.94 -6.07
C ALA A 142 -31.04 -7.47 -6.20
N GLU A 143 -29.93 -8.07 -5.76
CA GLU A 143 -29.77 -9.54 -5.66
C GLU A 143 -30.66 -10.12 -4.54
N GLY A 144 -30.74 -9.44 -3.39
CA GLY A 144 -31.71 -9.70 -2.32
C GLY A 144 -31.46 -10.97 -1.48
N SER A 145 -30.45 -11.78 -1.80
CA SER A 145 -30.18 -13.07 -1.15
C SER A 145 -29.17 -13.00 0.01
N THR A 146 -28.40 -11.91 0.11
CA THR A 146 -27.25 -11.82 1.04
C THR A 146 -27.59 -11.22 2.41
N GLY A 147 -28.67 -10.43 2.55
CA GLY A 147 -28.95 -9.69 3.78
C GLY A 147 -27.95 -8.57 4.12
N ILE A 148 -27.05 -8.23 3.19
CA ILE A 148 -26.07 -7.15 3.33
C ILE A 148 -26.62 -5.86 2.70
N GLY A 149 -26.68 -4.80 3.51
CA GLY A 149 -26.98 -3.43 3.11
C GLY A 149 -25.89 -2.47 3.58
N ILE A 150 -26.12 -1.16 3.43
CA ILE A 150 -25.10 -0.14 3.73
C ILE A 150 -24.67 -0.14 5.21
N GLU A 151 -25.58 -0.46 6.14
CA GLU A 151 -25.34 -0.41 7.59
C GLU A 151 -24.36 -1.50 8.07
N ASN A 152 -24.40 -2.68 7.46
CA ASN A 152 -23.59 -3.86 7.80
C ASN A 152 -22.55 -4.22 6.73
N LEU A 153 -22.27 -3.30 5.81
CA LEU A 153 -21.19 -3.40 4.82
C LEU A 153 -20.08 -2.41 5.15
N ALA A 154 -18.86 -2.90 5.33
CA ALA A 154 -17.65 -2.09 5.33
C ALA A 154 -16.89 -2.25 4.01
N MET A 155 -16.48 -1.14 3.41
CA MET A 155 -15.57 -1.13 2.26
C MET A 155 -14.21 -0.60 2.72
N THR A 156 -13.15 -1.35 2.51
CA THR A 156 -11.77 -0.94 2.87
C THR A 156 -10.89 -0.96 1.64
N VAL A 157 -9.92 -0.04 1.56
CA VAL A 157 -8.99 0.01 0.43
C VAL A 157 -7.55 -0.13 0.91
N SER A 158 -6.68 -0.68 0.07
CA SER A 158 -5.24 -0.80 0.36
C SER A 158 -4.48 0.54 0.32
N HIS A 159 -5.10 1.60 -0.21
CA HIS A 159 -4.47 2.86 -0.55
C HIS A 159 -3.45 2.76 -1.68
N SER A 160 -3.68 1.84 -2.63
CA SER A 160 -2.73 1.57 -3.72
C SER A 160 -2.45 2.79 -4.58
N HIS A 161 -1.17 3.01 -4.86
CA HIS A 161 -0.67 4.03 -5.77
C HIS A 161 -0.32 3.46 -7.16
N THR A 162 -0.46 2.15 -7.32
CA THR A 162 -0.11 1.38 -8.53
C THR A 162 -1.23 0.48 -9.05
N SER A 163 -2.47 0.79 -8.67
CA SER A 163 -3.68 0.31 -9.33
C SER A 163 -4.51 1.44 -9.99
N PRO A 164 -5.26 1.11 -11.06
CA PRO A 164 -6.23 2.03 -11.66
C PRO A 164 -7.26 2.57 -10.66
N PHE A 165 -7.48 3.88 -10.64
CA PHE A 165 -8.48 4.55 -9.80
C PHE A 165 -9.30 5.60 -10.58
N TYR A 166 -10.56 5.25 -10.86
CA TYR A 166 -11.46 6.03 -11.73
C TYR A 166 -12.89 6.13 -11.19
N SER A 167 -13.11 5.85 -9.91
CA SER A 167 -14.44 5.59 -9.32
C SER A 167 -15.15 6.81 -8.72
N THR A 168 -14.51 7.98 -8.63
CA THR A 168 -15.07 9.14 -7.93
C THR A 168 -15.31 10.34 -8.85
N PRO A 169 -16.46 11.03 -8.75
CA PRO A 169 -16.70 12.30 -9.42
C PRO A 169 -16.04 13.51 -8.71
N ALA A 170 -15.42 13.32 -7.53
CA ALA A 170 -14.70 14.38 -6.83
C ALA A 170 -13.46 14.79 -7.63
N ILE A 171 -13.29 16.09 -7.86
CA ILE A 171 -12.29 16.60 -8.81
C ILE A 171 -10.86 16.67 -8.25
N GLY A 172 -10.72 16.67 -6.92
CA GLY A 172 -9.47 16.72 -6.19
C GLY A 172 -8.65 15.45 -6.38
N PRO A 173 -9.23 14.24 -6.20
CA PRO A 173 -8.58 13.00 -6.61
C PRO A 173 -8.05 13.03 -8.05
N TRP A 174 -8.74 13.65 -9.01
CA TRP A 174 -8.28 13.77 -10.41
C TRP A 174 -7.05 14.68 -10.58
N ILE A 175 -6.59 15.37 -9.53
CA ILE A 175 -5.31 16.07 -9.53
C ILE A 175 -4.16 15.07 -9.47
N PHE A 176 -4.32 14.04 -8.67
CA PHE A 176 -3.32 13.02 -8.37
C PHE A 176 -3.50 11.76 -9.22
N GLN A 177 -4.75 11.43 -9.53
CA GLN A 177 -5.20 10.29 -10.33
C GLN A 177 -5.75 10.78 -11.68
N ASP A 178 -6.39 9.90 -12.44
CA ASP A 178 -7.06 10.26 -13.67
C ASP A 178 -8.52 10.70 -13.45
N VAL A 179 -9.18 11.15 -14.51
CA VAL A 179 -10.58 11.55 -14.51
C VAL A 179 -11.48 10.33 -14.42
N MET A 180 -12.59 10.45 -13.70
CA MET A 180 -13.59 9.38 -13.55
C MET A 180 -13.97 8.70 -14.88
N ASP A 181 -14.05 7.37 -14.83
CA ASP A 181 -14.65 6.53 -15.87
C ASP A 181 -15.86 5.78 -15.29
N ILE A 182 -17.06 6.06 -15.82
CA ILE A 182 -18.29 5.41 -15.37
C ILE A 182 -18.29 3.89 -15.61
N ARG A 183 -17.52 3.41 -16.60
CA ARG A 183 -17.35 1.98 -16.88
C ARG A 183 -16.60 1.32 -15.74
N PHE A 184 -15.49 1.93 -15.31
CA PHE A 184 -14.70 1.47 -14.17
C PHE A 184 -15.51 1.51 -12.86
N TYR A 185 -16.22 2.61 -12.61
CA TYR A 185 -17.08 2.75 -11.43
C TYR A 185 -18.08 1.59 -11.30
N GLU A 186 -18.80 1.28 -12.39
CA GLU A 186 -19.78 0.19 -12.37
C GLU A 186 -19.11 -1.19 -12.32
N TYR A 187 -18.00 -1.38 -13.04
CA TYR A 187 -17.20 -2.61 -12.99
C TYR A 187 -16.73 -2.92 -11.56
N MET A 188 -16.12 -1.94 -10.87
CA MET A 188 -15.65 -2.14 -9.51
C MET A 188 -16.80 -2.43 -8.54
N ALA A 189 -17.96 -1.77 -8.71
CA ALA A 189 -19.14 -2.08 -7.92
C ALA A 189 -19.64 -3.52 -8.16
N GLU A 190 -19.52 -4.03 -9.38
CA GLU A 190 -19.86 -5.42 -9.72
C GLU A 190 -18.90 -6.42 -9.10
N ARG A 191 -17.59 -6.22 -9.26
CA ARG A 191 -16.57 -7.12 -8.71
C ARG A 191 -16.68 -7.20 -7.19
N MET A 192 -16.90 -6.07 -6.51
CA MET A 192 -17.10 -6.05 -5.06
C MET A 192 -18.40 -6.74 -4.62
N ALA A 193 -19.52 -6.49 -5.32
CA ALA A 193 -20.78 -7.17 -5.00
C ALA A 193 -20.68 -8.68 -5.26
N GLU A 194 -20.01 -9.07 -6.34
CA GLU A 194 -19.73 -10.47 -6.69
C GLU A 194 -18.89 -11.17 -5.62
N ALA A 195 -17.82 -10.54 -5.13
CA ALA A 195 -17.01 -11.09 -4.04
C ALA A 195 -17.86 -11.33 -2.78
N ILE A 196 -18.73 -10.38 -2.41
CA ILE A 196 -19.62 -10.54 -1.25
C ILE A 196 -20.63 -11.66 -1.48
N ILE A 197 -21.23 -11.77 -2.67
CA ILE A 197 -22.18 -12.83 -3.02
C ILE A 197 -21.49 -14.21 -2.94
N GLN A 198 -20.29 -14.34 -3.49
CA GLN A 198 -19.51 -15.57 -3.43
C GLN A 198 -19.09 -15.91 -1.99
N ALA A 199 -18.64 -14.94 -1.21
CA ALA A 199 -18.29 -15.12 0.20
C ALA A 199 -19.52 -15.56 1.01
N HIS A 200 -20.67 -14.93 0.81
CA HIS A 200 -21.94 -15.32 1.43
C HIS A 200 -22.34 -16.76 1.06
N ALA A 201 -22.21 -17.14 -0.22
CA ALA A 201 -22.49 -18.50 -0.68
C ALA A 201 -21.54 -19.55 -0.09
N ASN A 202 -20.32 -19.16 0.26
CA ASN A 202 -19.29 -20.00 0.87
C ASN A 202 -19.35 -20.03 2.42
N MET A 203 -20.38 -19.45 3.05
CA MET A 203 -20.47 -19.46 4.50
C MET A 203 -20.57 -20.87 5.08
N ARG A 204 -19.71 -21.14 6.06
CA ARG A 204 -19.66 -22.39 6.84
C ARG A 204 -19.48 -22.09 8.33
N PRO A 205 -19.79 -23.04 9.23
CA PRO A 205 -19.50 -22.88 10.65
C PRO A 205 -18.05 -22.45 10.89
N ALA A 206 -17.84 -21.54 11.84
CA ALA A 206 -16.53 -20.94 12.09
C ALA A 206 -16.24 -20.78 13.59
N VAL A 207 -14.99 -21.01 13.95
CA VAL A 207 -14.38 -20.51 15.20
C VAL A 207 -13.54 -19.29 14.85
N MET A 208 -13.63 -18.22 15.62
CA MET A 208 -12.88 -16.99 15.38
C MET A 208 -12.06 -16.59 16.61
N GLY A 209 -10.82 -16.17 16.38
CA GLY A 209 -9.93 -15.57 17.38
C GLY A 209 -9.05 -14.51 16.72
N GLY A 210 -8.38 -13.68 17.52
CA GLY A 210 -7.59 -12.57 16.98
C GLY A 210 -6.51 -12.06 17.93
N ALA A 211 -5.50 -11.41 17.37
CA ALA A 211 -4.41 -10.82 18.14
C ALA A 211 -3.80 -9.61 17.42
N ALA A 212 -3.27 -8.68 18.21
CA ALA A 212 -2.24 -7.75 17.75
C ALA A 212 -0.87 -8.44 17.69
N PHE A 213 -0.01 -8.02 16.76
CA PHE A 213 1.35 -8.53 16.59
C PHE A 213 2.29 -7.47 16.03
N TYR A 214 3.59 -7.65 16.22
CA TYR A 214 4.62 -6.70 15.81
C TYR A 214 4.73 -6.54 14.27
N ALA A 215 4.85 -5.29 13.79
CA ALA A 215 4.75 -4.95 12.37
C ALA A 215 5.75 -3.87 11.87
N ASN A 216 6.71 -3.43 12.69
CA ASN A 216 7.59 -2.31 12.33
C ASN A 216 8.80 -2.68 11.44
N ASP A 217 8.97 -3.94 11.07
CA ASP A 217 10.07 -4.32 10.17
C ASP A 217 9.96 -3.66 8.79
N VAL A 218 8.74 -3.40 8.34
CA VAL A 218 8.46 -2.90 6.97
C VAL A 218 7.98 -1.44 6.93
N ARG A 219 7.76 -0.80 8.08
CA ARG A 219 7.19 0.55 8.16
C ARG A 219 7.94 1.48 9.09
N ALA A 220 7.85 2.77 8.81
CA ALA A 220 8.34 3.85 9.64
C ALA A 220 7.38 5.05 9.60
N HIS A 221 7.55 5.98 10.54
CA HIS A 221 6.85 7.25 10.52
C HIS A 221 7.43 8.15 9.42
N THR A 222 6.60 8.53 8.45
CA THR A 222 7.05 9.16 7.19
C THR A 222 7.32 10.65 7.31
N TYR A 223 6.49 11.40 8.06
CA TYR A 223 6.69 12.86 8.16
C TYR A 223 7.82 13.24 9.14
N GLY A 224 7.94 12.58 10.30
CA GLY A 224 9.12 12.67 11.19
C GLY A 224 9.26 13.96 12.02
N PRO A 225 10.35 14.13 12.77
CA PRO A 225 10.56 15.24 13.71
C PRO A 225 10.50 16.63 13.06
N LYS A 226 10.05 17.65 13.80
CA LYS A 226 9.92 19.06 13.35
C LYS A 226 10.22 20.04 14.48
N ILE A 227 10.35 21.32 14.14
CA ILE A 227 10.38 22.41 15.11
C ILE A 227 9.18 23.32 14.83
N SER A 228 8.44 23.68 15.88
CA SER A 228 7.33 24.62 15.77
C SER A 228 7.83 26.06 15.57
N PRO A 229 7.06 26.96 14.94
CA PRO A 229 7.46 28.38 14.79
C PRO A 229 7.76 29.10 16.11
N ASP A 230 7.24 28.63 17.25
CA ASP A 230 7.53 29.17 18.58
C ASP A 230 8.81 28.59 19.23
N GLY A 231 9.56 27.75 18.50
CA GLY A 231 10.80 27.12 18.94
C GLY A 231 10.63 25.84 19.76
N SER A 232 9.40 25.41 20.03
CA SER A 232 9.15 24.13 20.71
C SER A 232 9.35 22.91 19.80
N PRO A 233 9.75 21.74 20.34
CA PRO A 233 9.70 20.47 19.64
C PRO A 233 8.29 20.21 19.05
N ALA A 234 8.27 19.78 17.80
CA ALA A 234 7.10 19.30 17.08
C ALA A 234 7.53 18.03 16.34
N GLY A 235 6.69 17.45 15.48
CA GLY A 235 7.08 16.17 14.93
C GLY A 235 6.66 15.01 15.81
N GLN A 236 6.77 13.81 15.26
CA GLN A 236 7.05 12.60 16.03
C GLN A 236 8.34 11.95 15.49
N PRO A 237 9.06 11.17 16.31
CA PRO A 237 10.21 10.38 15.86
C PRO A 237 9.87 9.49 14.67
N HIS A 238 10.89 9.18 13.86
CA HIS A 238 10.73 8.37 12.65
C HIS A 238 10.33 6.90 12.92
N ASP A 239 10.49 6.42 14.15
CA ASP A 239 10.05 5.10 14.59
C ASP A 239 8.72 5.14 15.37
N TYR A 240 8.06 6.30 15.51
CA TYR A 240 6.80 6.42 16.24
C TYR A 240 5.60 5.89 15.41
N THR A 241 5.28 4.62 15.58
CA THR A 241 4.08 4.00 14.99
C THR A 241 3.30 3.27 16.10
N THR A 242 2.15 2.67 15.78
CA THR A 242 1.49 1.79 16.77
C THR A 242 2.29 0.52 17.07
N ARG A 243 3.32 0.22 16.25
CA ARG A 243 4.14 -1.01 16.20
C ARG A 243 3.41 -2.29 15.85
N GLN A 244 2.09 -2.24 15.83
CA GLN A 244 1.26 -3.42 15.72
C GLN A 244 0.49 -3.45 14.41
N ALA A 245 0.28 -4.67 13.94
CA ALA A 245 -0.77 -5.02 13.00
C ALA A 245 -1.70 -6.02 13.70
N TYR A 246 -2.82 -6.33 13.08
CA TYR A 246 -3.86 -7.18 13.67
C TYR A 246 -4.19 -8.31 12.73
N VAL A 247 -4.49 -9.48 13.29
CA VAL A 247 -5.01 -10.61 12.50
C VAL A 247 -6.20 -11.23 13.22
N LEU A 248 -7.28 -11.44 12.47
CA LEU A 248 -8.36 -12.37 12.84
C LEU A 248 -8.20 -13.66 12.04
N ARG A 249 -8.41 -14.79 12.72
CA ARG A 249 -8.31 -16.14 12.17
C ARG A 249 -9.66 -16.83 12.24
N PHE A 250 -10.06 -17.52 11.17
CA PHE A 250 -11.30 -18.28 11.10
C PHE A 250 -11.01 -19.75 10.76
N ASP A 251 -11.37 -20.63 11.68
CA ASP A 251 -11.15 -22.07 11.58
C ASP A 251 -12.47 -22.83 11.44
N ASP A 252 -12.46 -23.92 10.67
CA ASP A 252 -13.58 -24.87 10.66
C ASP A 252 -13.64 -25.59 12.02
N PRO A 253 -14.75 -25.51 12.78
CA PRO A 253 -14.86 -26.08 14.12
C PRO A 253 -14.74 -27.62 14.16
N THR A 254 -14.96 -28.28 13.02
CA THR A 254 -14.91 -29.75 12.92
C THR A 254 -13.51 -30.24 12.61
N THR A 255 -12.82 -29.59 11.67
CA THR A 255 -11.49 -30.03 11.20
C THR A 255 -10.33 -29.30 11.86
N GLY A 256 -10.57 -28.11 12.43
CA GLY A 256 -9.54 -27.20 12.92
C GLY A 256 -8.73 -26.52 11.81
N GLN A 257 -9.15 -26.68 10.55
CA GLN A 257 -8.46 -26.07 9.40
C GLN A 257 -8.74 -24.57 9.33
N ASN A 258 -7.68 -23.76 9.26
CA ASN A 258 -7.80 -22.34 8.92
C ASN A 258 -8.30 -22.20 7.49
N PHE A 259 -9.32 -21.38 7.30
CA PHE A 259 -9.79 -21.07 5.97
C PHE A 259 -9.91 -19.58 5.64
N ALA A 260 -9.83 -18.70 6.62
CA ALA A 260 -9.77 -17.27 6.37
C ALA A 260 -8.90 -16.56 7.39
N ASN A 261 -8.11 -15.60 6.90
CA ASN A 261 -7.41 -14.62 7.71
C ASN A 261 -7.92 -13.22 7.34
N TRP A 262 -8.08 -12.33 8.32
CA TRP A 262 -8.24 -10.90 8.06
C TRP A 262 -7.11 -10.15 8.73
N VAL A 263 -6.23 -9.56 7.94
CA VAL A 263 -5.03 -8.86 8.40
C VAL A 263 -5.23 -7.36 8.21
N VAL A 264 -4.87 -6.57 9.23
CA VAL A 264 -4.95 -5.11 9.21
C VAL A 264 -3.59 -4.51 9.52
N LEU A 265 -3.02 -3.78 8.56
CA LEU A 265 -1.70 -3.16 8.63
C LEU A 265 -1.80 -1.69 8.24
N GLY A 266 -1.33 -0.76 9.06
CA GLY A 266 -1.18 0.64 8.65
C GLY A 266 0.18 0.88 8.01
N VAL A 267 0.20 1.03 6.69
CA VAL A 267 1.38 1.46 5.93
C VAL A 267 0.97 2.04 4.58
N HIS A 268 1.52 3.20 4.22
CA HIS A 268 1.40 3.76 2.88
C HIS A 268 2.09 2.82 1.88
N PRO A 269 1.40 2.31 0.84
CA PRO A 269 1.98 1.39 -0.13
C PRO A 269 2.77 2.16 -1.21
N GLU A 270 3.99 2.54 -0.88
CA GLU A 270 4.89 3.33 -1.75
C GLU A 270 6.17 2.54 -2.12
N TRP A 271 6.04 1.24 -2.40
CA TRP A 271 7.18 0.44 -2.86
C TRP A 271 7.48 0.71 -4.33
N VAL A 272 6.44 0.82 -5.16
CA VAL A 272 6.57 1.15 -6.58
C VAL A 272 6.19 2.61 -6.78
N TRP A 273 7.10 3.40 -7.35
CA TRP A 273 6.95 4.84 -7.51
C TRP A 273 7.34 5.28 -8.92
N GLY A 274 6.43 5.92 -9.64
CA GLY A 274 6.59 6.11 -11.09
C GLY A 274 6.46 4.77 -11.82
N GLU A 275 6.85 4.67 -13.08
CA GLU A 275 7.05 3.40 -13.84
C GLU A 275 5.83 2.78 -14.56
N GLU A 276 4.62 3.32 -14.39
CA GLU A 276 3.43 2.92 -15.16
C GLU A 276 3.19 1.39 -15.20
N ILE A 277 3.41 0.69 -14.07
CA ILE A 277 3.13 -0.75 -13.92
C ILE A 277 1.93 -0.97 -13.01
N MET A 278 0.93 -1.70 -13.52
CA MET A 278 -0.19 -2.14 -12.69
C MET A 278 0.24 -3.28 -11.76
N ASN A 279 0.04 -3.11 -10.46
CA ASN A 279 0.31 -4.13 -9.44
C ASN A 279 -0.40 -3.82 -8.11
N GLY A 280 -0.51 -4.84 -7.26
CA GLY A 280 -1.21 -4.75 -5.97
C GLY A 280 -0.33 -4.44 -4.75
N ASP A 281 0.91 -4.02 -4.97
CA ASP A 281 1.95 -3.64 -4.00
C ASP A 281 2.09 -4.67 -2.85
N LEU A 282 2.53 -4.23 -1.67
CA LEU A 282 2.78 -5.05 -0.49
C LEU A 282 1.54 -5.87 -0.08
N SER A 283 0.35 -5.30 -0.23
CA SER A 283 -0.89 -5.97 0.17
C SER A 283 -1.09 -7.27 -0.60
N HIS A 284 -0.96 -7.26 -1.92
CA HIS A 284 -1.14 -8.46 -2.73
C HIS A 284 0.00 -9.45 -2.58
N ALA A 285 1.24 -8.97 -2.42
CA ALA A 285 2.38 -9.84 -2.13
C ALA A 285 2.20 -10.60 -0.80
N VAL A 286 1.76 -9.92 0.27
CA VAL A 286 1.47 -10.55 1.57
C VAL A 286 0.32 -11.55 1.47
N MET A 287 -0.80 -11.18 0.82
CA MET A 287 -1.92 -12.09 0.61
C MET A 287 -1.49 -13.35 -0.15
N ARG A 288 -0.71 -13.21 -1.22
CA ARG A 288 -0.19 -14.34 -2.00
C ARG A 288 0.64 -15.30 -1.15
N LEU A 289 1.57 -14.79 -0.34
CA LEU A 289 2.40 -15.63 0.53
C LEU A 289 1.57 -16.35 1.58
N LEU A 290 0.71 -15.62 2.28
CA LEU A 290 -0.13 -16.19 3.35
C LEU A 290 -1.14 -17.20 2.82
N ASP A 291 -1.77 -16.93 1.67
CA ASP A 291 -2.75 -17.84 1.10
C ASP A 291 -2.14 -19.21 0.78
N ARG A 292 -0.94 -19.21 0.19
CA ARG A 292 -0.21 -20.44 -0.12
C ARG A 292 0.24 -21.15 1.14
N GLU A 293 0.88 -20.45 2.07
CA GLU A 293 1.50 -21.07 3.25
C GLU A 293 0.51 -21.50 4.33
N THR A 294 -0.69 -20.91 4.37
CA THR A 294 -1.73 -21.26 5.34
C THR A 294 -2.86 -22.10 4.74
N GLY A 295 -3.02 -22.07 3.42
CA GLY A 295 -4.18 -22.64 2.71
C GLY A 295 -5.50 -21.90 2.95
N ALA A 296 -5.47 -20.76 3.65
CA ALA A 296 -6.62 -19.91 3.95
C ALA A 296 -6.66 -18.69 3.03
N ILE A 297 -7.85 -18.11 2.79
CA ILE A 297 -7.92 -16.86 2.03
C ILE A 297 -7.69 -15.68 2.97
N THR A 298 -6.72 -14.82 2.63
CA THR A 298 -6.35 -13.64 3.40
C THR A 298 -7.04 -12.39 2.85
N VAL A 299 -7.74 -11.65 3.70
CA VAL A 299 -8.27 -10.31 3.40
C VAL A 299 -7.35 -9.29 4.06
N MET A 300 -7.01 -8.20 3.37
CA MET A 300 -6.17 -7.12 3.94
C MET A 300 -6.90 -5.78 3.98
N SER A 301 -6.72 -5.05 5.08
CA SER A 301 -7.19 -3.68 5.26
C SER A 301 -6.10 -2.78 5.85
N GLN A 302 -6.29 -1.48 5.76
CA GLN A 302 -5.36 -0.47 6.27
C GLN A 302 -5.70 -0.01 7.70
N SER A 303 -4.72 0.53 8.42
CA SER A 303 -4.89 1.19 9.74
C SER A 303 -4.32 2.60 9.71
N GLU A 304 -3.20 2.88 10.39
CA GLU A 304 -2.59 4.19 10.56
C GLU A 304 -1.76 4.71 9.34
N THR A 305 -2.30 4.57 8.13
CA THR A 305 -1.65 4.93 6.84
C THR A 305 -1.32 6.42 6.71
N GLY A 306 -1.95 7.30 7.52
CA GLY A 306 -1.74 8.74 7.46
C GLY A 306 -0.35 9.19 7.91
N THR A 307 0.31 8.41 8.77
CA THR A 307 1.66 8.70 9.30
C THR A 307 2.68 7.60 9.04
N SER A 308 2.24 6.38 8.74
CA SER A 308 3.11 5.24 8.49
C SER A 308 3.31 4.99 7.00
N GLY A 309 4.54 4.74 6.57
CA GLY A 309 4.89 4.35 5.21
C GLY A 309 6.12 3.43 5.18
N PRO A 310 6.64 3.08 4.01
CA PRO A 310 7.75 2.15 3.90
C PRO A 310 8.99 2.70 4.61
N HIS A 311 9.81 1.80 5.14
CA HIS A 311 11.08 2.20 5.74
C HIS A 311 12.09 2.72 4.68
N LYS A 312 12.88 3.73 5.07
CA LYS A 312 14.06 4.22 4.33
C LYS A 312 15.04 4.97 5.23
N ASP A 313 16.27 5.21 4.74
CA ASP A 313 17.23 6.18 5.30
C ASP A 313 17.51 6.05 6.82
N GLU A 314 17.60 4.83 7.32
CA GLU A 314 17.77 4.54 8.76
C GLU A 314 16.72 5.16 9.70
N ARG A 315 15.50 5.41 9.21
CA ARG A 315 14.40 5.99 10.00
C ARG A 315 14.06 5.20 11.26
N ALA A 316 14.08 3.87 11.19
CA ALA A 316 13.80 3.00 12.34
C ALA A 316 14.78 1.81 12.51
N HIS A 317 15.63 1.53 11.52
CA HIS A 317 16.48 0.33 11.44
C HIS A 317 17.80 0.70 10.79
N LYS A 318 18.89 0.09 11.22
CA LYS A 318 20.22 0.37 10.64
C LYS A 318 20.31 -0.12 9.19
N GLY A 319 21.13 0.54 8.37
CA GLY A 319 21.32 0.20 6.96
C GLY A 319 21.73 -1.26 6.74
N ALA A 320 22.49 -1.83 7.67
CA ALA A 320 22.90 -3.25 7.65
C ALA A 320 21.73 -4.25 7.69
N LYS A 321 20.52 -3.84 8.11
CA LYS A 321 19.32 -4.69 8.05
C LYS A 321 18.73 -4.81 6.66
N ARG A 322 19.10 -3.91 5.74
CA ARG A 322 18.59 -3.83 4.37
C ARG A 322 17.06 -3.67 4.30
N HIS A 323 16.48 -2.90 5.23
CA HIS A 323 15.05 -2.54 5.24
C HIS A 323 14.77 -1.29 4.39
N GLU A 324 15.50 -1.12 3.29
CA GLU A 324 15.31 -0.01 2.37
C GLU A 324 14.16 -0.36 1.42
N PHE A 325 12.95 0.13 1.76
CA PHE A 325 11.71 -0.34 1.17
C PHE A 325 10.96 0.71 0.34
N GLN A 326 11.07 1.99 0.70
CA GLN A 326 10.46 3.03 -0.11
C GLN A 326 11.12 3.06 -1.49
N GLU A 327 10.33 3.09 -2.56
CA GLU A 327 10.83 3.06 -3.94
C GLU A 327 11.68 1.81 -4.27
N SER A 328 11.61 0.77 -3.43
CA SER A 328 12.41 -0.45 -3.61
C SER A 328 11.87 -1.41 -4.66
N ASN A 329 10.72 -1.06 -5.25
CA ASN A 329 10.00 -1.77 -6.29
C ASN A 329 9.68 -3.24 -5.93
N LEU A 330 9.30 -4.04 -6.93
CA LEU A 330 8.64 -5.34 -6.76
C LEU A 330 9.50 -6.40 -6.07
N ALA A 331 10.80 -6.42 -6.33
CA ALA A 331 11.73 -7.27 -5.59
C ALA A 331 11.80 -6.88 -4.09
N GLY A 332 11.76 -5.58 -3.79
CA GLY A 332 11.66 -5.05 -2.43
C GLY A 332 10.31 -5.34 -1.77
N THR A 333 9.22 -5.37 -2.56
CA THR A 333 7.88 -5.73 -2.11
C THR A 333 7.84 -7.16 -1.60
N ASP A 334 8.44 -8.11 -2.32
CA ASP A 334 8.51 -9.52 -1.88
C ASP A 334 9.37 -9.71 -0.62
N ARG A 335 10.47 -8.95 -0.49
CA ARG A 335 11.30 -8.92 0.74
C ARG A 335 10.48 -8.45 1.94
N ALA A 336 9.78 -7.33 1.81
CA ALA A 336 8.92 -6.80 2.85
C ALA A 336 7.76 -7.76 3.18
N ALA A 337 7.10 -8.31 2.16
CA ALA A 337 6.00 -9.25 2.32
C ALA A 337 6.43 -10.50 3.11
N ARG A 338 7.63 -11.03 2.86
CA ARG A 338 8.17 -12.17 3.59
C ARG A 338 8.40 -11.86 5.07
N LEU A 339 9.01 -10.72 5.40
CA LEU A 339 9.22 -10.30 6.79
C LEU A 339 7.88 -10.17 7.53
N PHE A 340 6.90 -9.55 6.88
CA PHE A 340 5.59 -9.34 7.48
C PHE A 340 4.79 -10.65 7.64
N ALA A 341 4.80 -11.53 6.63
CA ALA A 341 4.14 -12.82 6.67
C ALA A 341 4.69 -13.71 7.81
N ASP A 342 5.98 -13.64 8.11
CA ASP A 342 6.60 -14.37 9.22
C ASP A 342 6.01 -13.96 10.58
N ASN A 343 5.77 -12.65 10.77
CA ASN A 343 5.13 -12.13 11.97
C ASN A 343 3.64 -12.52 12.05
N VAL A 344 2.93 -12.56 10.91
CA VAL A 344 1.54 -13.06 10.85
C VAL A 344 1.47 -14.53 11.23
N HIS A 345 2.37 -15.39 10.73
CA HIS A 345 2.42 -16.80 11.12
C HIS A 345 2.64 -16.99 12.62
N ALA A 346 3.53 -16.19 13.22
CA ALA A 346 3.74 -16.20 14.67
C ALA A 346 2.46 -15.81 15.42
N ALA A 347 1.74 -14.79 14.95
CA ALA A 347 0.47 -14.37 15.53
C ALA A 347 -0.63 -15.44 15.41
N LEU A 348 -0.77 -16.07 14.23
CA LEU A 348 -1.71 -17.16 13.99
C LEU A 348 -1.44 -18.36 14.92
N ALA A 349 -0.17 -18.72 15.11
CA ALA A 349 0.22 -19.76 16.07
C ALA A 349 -0.05 -19.32 17.53
N GLY A 350 0.21 -18.05 17.85
CA GLY A 350 -0.08 -17.46 19.16
C GLY A 350 -1.56 -17.46 19.52
N ILE A 351 -2.45 -17.27 18.54
CA ILE A 351 -3.91 -17.37 18.76
C ILE A 351 -4.31 -18.78 19.18
N VAL A 352 -3.82 -19.80 18.47
CA VAL A 352 -4.12 -21.20 18.79
C VAL A 352 -3.49 -21.63 20.13
N GLY A 353 -2.30 -21.11 20.43
CA GLY A 353 -1.55 -21.42 21.66
C GLY A 353 -1.91 -20.55 22.88
N GLU A 354 -2.83 -19.60 22.75
CA GLU A 354 -3.12 -18.56 23.76
C GLU A 354 -1.86 -17.83 24.27
N ALA A 355 -0.93 -17.57 23.35
CA ALA A 355 0.33 -16.88 23.60
C ALA A 355 0.45 -15.64 22.70
N PRO A 356 -0.43 -14.63 22.87
CA PRO A 356 -0.36 -13.40 22.09
C PRO A 356 0.90 -12.61 22.39
N TRP A 357 1.32 -11.80 21.41
CA TRP A 357 2.42 -10.84 21.60
C TRP A 357 2.05 -9.74 22.61
N ASP A 358 0.80 -9.26 22.54
CA ASP A 358 0.22 -8.33 23.51
C ASP A 358 -1.05 -8.96 24.12
N ALA A 359 -1.00 -9.28 25.43
CA ALA A 359 -2.12 -9.87 26.15
C ALA A 359 -3.29 -8.89 26.36
N SER A 360 -3.08 -7.58 26.21
CA SER A 360 -4.12 -6.55 26.27
C SER A 360 -4.85 -6.34 24.94
N GLN A 361 -4.36 -6.98 23.87
CA GLN A 361 -4.91 -6.94 22.51
C GLN A 361 -5.05 -8.37 21.96
N PHE A 362 -5.90 -9.16 22.61
CA PHE A 362 -6.12 -10.57 22.30
C PHE A 362 -7.58 -10.98 22.49
N ALA A 363 -8.11 -11.72 21.52
CA ALA A 363 -9.40 -12.40 21.59
C ALA A 363 -9.20 -13.91 21.37
N PRO A 364 -9.56 -14.77 22.34
CA PRO A 364 -9.39 -16.22 22.21
C PRO A 364 -10.35 -16.80 21.15
N LEU A 365 -10.03 -18.00 20.67
CA LEU A 365 -10.86 -18.74 19.72
C LEU A 365 -12.23 -19.07 20.35
N GLN A 366 -13.32 -18.63 19.71
CA GLN A 366 -14.70 -18.88 20.13
C GLN A 366 -15.58 -19.29 18.94
N ALA A 367 -16.53 -20.20 19.17
CA ALA A 367 -17.43 -20.74 18.12
C ALA A 367 -18.85 -20.13 18.16
N ASP A 368 -19.21 -19.53 19.29
CA ASP A 368 -20.52 -18.96 19.61
C ASP A 368 -20.46 -17.43 19.73
N PHE A 369 -19.48 -16.80 19.08
CA PHE A 369 -19.32 -15.36 19.12
C PHE A 369 -20.53 -14.64 18.49
N GLU A 370 -20.97 -13.57 19.13
CA GLU A 370 -22.03 -12.71 18.61
C GLU A 370 -21.46 -11.69 17.63
N VAL A 371 -22.21 -11.39 16.57
CA VAL A 371 -21.88 -10.31 15.63
C VAL A 371 -22.80 -9.13 15.91
N ASP A 372 -22.29 -7.91 15.87
CA ASP A 372 -23.12 -6.72 15.85
C ASP A 372 -22.47 -5.61 15.03
N TYR A 373 -23.25 -4.61 14.66
CA TYR A 373 -22.78 -3.46 13.90
C TYR A 373 -23.56 -2.21 14.28
N ALA A 374 -22.88 -1.07 14.18
CA ALA A 374 -23.50 0.23 14.30
C ALA A 374 -22.92 1.13 13.22
N HIS A 375 -23.79 1.85 12.55
CA HIS A 375 -23.44 2.81 11.52
C HIS A 375 -24.32 4.04 11.69
N GLN A 376 -23.68 5.20 11.62
CA GLN A 376 -24.35 6.48 11.77
C GLN A 376 -23.64 7.51 10.91
N ARG A 377 -24.42 8.41 10.33
CA ARG A 377 -23.91 9.58 9.63
C ARG A 377 -24.04 10.81 10.51
N PHE A 378 -22.95 11.54 10.67
CA PHE A 378 -22.89 12.76 11.46
C PHE A 378 -22.67 13.96 10.55
N ALA A 379 -23.22 15.10 10.93
CA ALA A 379 -22.78 16.37 10.38
C ALA A 379 -21.31 16.62 10.78
N PRO A 380 -20.56 17.41 10.00
CA PRO A 380 -19.23 17.87 10.38
C PRO A 380 -19.29 18.64 11.71
N PRO A 381 -18.14 18.89 12.37
CA PRO A 381 -18.08 19.66 13.60
C PRO A 381 -18.87 20.97 13.51
N ALA A 382 -19.51 21.38 14.60
CA ALA A 382 -20.31 22.61 14.60
C ALA A 382 -19.48 23.85 14.27
N SER A 383 -18.19 23.84 14.65
CA SER A 383 -17.21 24.90 14.36
C SER A 383 -16.84 24.97 12.89
N ARG A 384 -17.02 23.86 12.18
CA ARG A 384 -16.66 23.69 10.78
C ARG A 384 -17.76 22.86 10.09
N PRO A 385 -18.95 23.44 9.84
CA PRO A 385 -20.14 22.71 9.34
C PRO A 385 -20.05 22.38 7.84
N TYR A 386 -18.84 22.30 7.30
CA TYR A 386 -18.51 22.00 5.92
C TYR A 386 -17.11 21.35 5.90
N PRO A 387 -16.81 20.39 5.01
CA PRO A 387 -15.45 19.91 4.86
C PRO A 387 -14.56 21.01 4.28
N GLY A 388 -13.37 21.19 4.86
CA GLY A 388 -12.48 22.29 4.48
C GLY A 388 -11.04 21.88 4.20
N VAL A 389 -10.41 22.58 3.25
CA VAL A 389 -8.96 22.50 2.97
C VAL A 389 -8.28 23.74 3.53
N SER A 390 -7.23 23.56 4.35
CA SER A 390 -6.50 24.68 4.98
C SER A 390 -5.02 24.42 5.21
N ASN A 391 -4.19 25.23 4.58
CA ASN A 391 -2.77 24.91 4.48
C ASN A 391 -1.91 25.71 5.48
N CYS A 392 -2.40 26.87 5.97
CA CYS A 392 -1.58 27.83 6.72
C CYS A 392 -2.12 28.07 8.13
N ASN A 393 -1.23 28.06 9.10
CA ASN A 393 -1.46 28.69 10.39
C ASN A 393 -1.52 30.23 10.25
N MET A 394 -2.44 30.85 10.98
CA MET A 394 -2.67 32.30 10.92
C MET A 394 -1.68 33.11 11.77
N ASP A 395 -0.87 32.44 12.59
CA ASP A 395 0.13 33.07 13.45
C ASP A 395 1.09 33.97 12.63
N GLN A 396 1.51 33.51 11.45
CA GLN A 396 2.37 34.29 10.54
C GLN A 396 1.67 35.55 10.00
N LEU A 397 0.35 35.52 9.80
CA LEU A 397 -0.41 36.72 9.43
C LEU A 397 -0.48 37.70 10.61
N TYR A 398 -0.81 37.19 11.79
CA TYR A 398 -1.09 38.01 12.96
C TYR A 398 0.16 38.67 13.55
N TYR A 399 1.29 37.98 13.54
CA TYR A 399 2.53 38.49 14.12
C TYR A 399 3.49 39.06 13.06
N ASN A 400 3.49 38.51 11.84
CA ASN A 400 4.47 38.85 10.82
C ASN A 400 3.87 39.49 9.55
N LEU A 401 2.55 39.74 9.51
CA LEU A 401 1.82 40.24 8.34
C LEU A 401 2.05 39.40 7.07
N ASN A 402 2.31 38.10 7.26
CA ASN A 402 2.58 37.17 6.19
C ASN A 402 1.42 36.16 6.12
N PRO A 403 0.42 36.38 5.25
CA PRO A 403 -0.77 35.52 5.18
C PRO A 403 -0.47 34.07 4.83
N GLY A 404 0.74 33.78 4.33
CA GLY A 404 1.03 32.55 3.63
C GLY A 404 0.23 32.46 2.32
N ILE A 405 0.76 31.76 1.35
CA ILE A 405 0.04 31.45 0.11
C ILE A 405 0.12 29.93 -0.08
N PRO A 406 -1.03 29.26 -0.29
CA PRO A 406 -1.03 27.87 -0.72
C PRO A 406 -0.23 27.73 -2.02
N ILE A 407 0.67 26.74 -2.11
CA ILE A 407 1.36 26.46 -3.37
C ILE A 407 0.31 26.02 -4.40
N ILE A 408 0.34 26.59 -5.60
CA ILE A 408 -0.56 26.16 -6.68
C ILE A 408 -0.20 24.71 -7.04
N GLY A 409 -1.10 23.77 -6.75
CA GLY A 409 -0.92 22.35 -7.04
C GLY A 409 -0.33 21.51 -5.89
N PHE A 410 0.16 22.13 -4.81
CA PHE A 410 0.62 21.44 -3.61
C PHE A 410 0.04 22.09 -2.35
N PRO A 411 -0.38 21.32 -1.34
CA PRO A 411 -1.10 21.91 -0.24
C PRO A 411 -0.20 22.39 0.92
N ASP A 412 1.10 22.55 0.72
CA ASP A 412 1.99 23.21 1.68
C ASP A 412 1.87 24.74 1.63
N CYS A 413 2.10 25.41 2.77
CA CYS A 413 2.13 26.87 2.82
C CYS A 413 3.51 27.46 2.60
N GLN A 414 3.58 28.40 1.67
CA GLN A 414 4.76 29.24 1.49
C GLN A 414 4.51 30.63 2.06
N PHE A 415 5.56 31.24 2.59
CA PHE A 415 5.54 32.58 3.18
C PHE A 415 6.39 33.55 2.36
N PRO A 416 6.09 33.78 1.06
CA PRO A 416 6.99 34.40 0.08
C PRO A 416 7.28 35.90 0.28
N LEU A 417 6.79 36.52 1.35
CA LEU A 417 6.94 37.95 1.60
C LEU A 417 8.30 38.37 2.19
N GLU A 418 9.22 37.45 2.51
CA GLU A 418 10.56 37.83 3.00
C GLU A 418 11.33 38.74 2.00
N GLU A 419 11.14 38.61 0.69
CA GLU A 419 11.80 39.46 -0.31
C GLU A 419 11.03 40.75 -0.69
N LEU A 420 9.72 40.85 -0.42
CA LEU A 420 8.87 41.97 -0.89
C LEU A 420 8.65 43.08 0.16
N VAL A 421 8.99 42.84 1.43
CA VAL A 421 8.73 43.76 2.56
C VAL A 421 9.91 44.71 2.84
N GLU A 422 11.11 44.39 2.34
CA GLU A 422 12.32 45.24 2.38
C GLU A 422 12.08 46.72 1.96
N PRO A 423 11.35 47.03 0.87
CA PRO A 423 11.15 48.42 0.44
C PRO A 423 10.17 49.21 1.33
N PHE A 424 9.24 48.54 2.02
CA PHE A 424 8.24 49.16 2.89
C PHE A 424 8.75 49.40 4.31
N MET A 425 9.63 48.51 4.82
CA MET A 425 10.30 48.67 6.12
C MET A 425 11.26 49.87 6.17
N ALA A 426 11.79 50.28 5.01
CA ALA A 426 12.71 51.41 4.89
C ALA A 426 12.05 52.81 5.02
N LEU A 427 10.71 52.90 5.11
CA LEU A 427 9.96 54.16 5.01
C LEU A 427 9.28 54.65 6.30
N GLY A 428 9.45 54.00 7.46
CA GLY A 428 8.85 54.44 8.73
C GLY A 428 9.63 54.06 9.99
N PRO A 429 9.57 54.86 11.09
CA PRO A 429 10.33 54.62 12.32
C PRO A 429 9.76 53.50 13.23
N LEU A 430 8.72 52.80 12.80
CA LEU A 430 8.08 51.69 13.52
C LEU A 430 7.89 50.53 12.53
N ALA A 431 8.46 49.36 12.84
CA ALA A 431 8.17 48.15 12.10
C ALA A 431 6.68 47.79 12.30
N PRO A 432 5.87 47.65 11.24
CA PRO A 432 4.43 47.33 11.35
C PRO A 432 4.15 46.07 12.19
N GLN A 433 5.09 45.13 12.18
CA GLN A 433 5.12 43.86 12.93
C GLN A 433 4.85 44.07 14.43
N ASN A 434 5.47 45.10 15.04
CA ASN A 434 5.34 45.41 16.47
C ASN A 434 3.96 45.98 16.85
N LEU A 435 3.20 46.49 15.89
CA LEU A 435 1.87 47.05 16.13
C LEU A 435 0.78 45.98 15.99
N VAL A 436 0.95 45.06 15.03
CA VAL A 436 -0.05 44.02 14.74
C VAL A 436 0.04 42.87 15.74
N GLY A 437 1.24 42.44 16.13
CA GLY A 437 1.41 41.45 17.21
C GLY A 437 0.80 41.92 18.53
N ALA A 438 1.13 43.14 18.97
CA ALA A 438 0.53 43.71 20.18
C ALA A 438 -1.00 43.89 20.07
N LEU A 439 -1.54 44.20 18.89
CA LEU A 439 -2.99 44.26 18.69
C LEU A 439 -3.63 42.87 18.79
N THR A 440 -3.00 41.86 18.21
CA THR A 440 -3.41 40.44 18.31
C THR A 440 -3.45 40.01 19.77
N ASP A 441 -2.38 40.26 20.52
CA ASP A 441 -2.30 39.94 21.96
C ASP A 441 -3.45 40.62 22.74
N ASN A 442 -3.68 41.92 22.51
CA ASN A 442 -4.77 42.65 23.15
C ASN A 442 -6.16 42.09 22.76
N LEU A 443 -6.36 41.67 21.52
CA LEU A 443 -7.63 41.08 21.07
C LEU A 443 -7.86 39.73 21.76
N LEU A 444 -6.83 38.88 21.85
CA LEU A 444 -6.89 37.61 22.56
C LEU A 444 -7.11 37.81 24.06
N GLU A 445 -6.42 38.76 24.71
CA GLU A 445 -6.65 39.12 26.12
C GLU A 445 -8.07 39.63 26.38
N LEU A 446 -8.70 40.28 25.39
CA LEU A 446 -10.10 40.71 25.43
C LEU A 446 -11.10 39.58 25.12
N GLY A 447 -10.62 38.36 24.90
CA GLY A 447 -11.43 37.18 24.58
C GLY A 447 -12.00 37.18 23.16
N VAL A 448 -11.41 37.95 22.24
CA VAL A 448 -11.80 37.94 20.83
C VAL A 448 -11.23 36.68 20.17
N PRO A 449 -12.08 35.77 19.67
CA PRO A 449 -11.59 34.57 19.01
C PRO A 449 -10.94 34.92 17.68
N LEU A 450 -9.65 34.60 17.55
CA LEU A 450 -8.91 34.72 16.30
C LEU A 450 -8.66 33.30 15.76
N PRO A 451 -9.15 32.96 14.55
CA PRO A 451 -8.94 31.64 13.97
C PRO A 451 -7.46 31.31 13.84
N THR A 452 -7.08 30.13 14.28
CA THR A 452 -5.71 29.60 14.17
C THR A 452 -5.38 29.17 12.74
N SER A 453 -6.39 28.95 11.90
CA SER A 453 -6.30 28.45 10.54
C SER A 453 -7.51 28.95 9.73
N LEU A 454 -7.31 29.26 8.45
CA LEU A 454 -8.40 29.62 7.52
C LEU A 454 -8.60 28.51 6.48
N SER A 455 -9.78 27.92 6.42
CA SER A 455 -10.14 26.87 5.45
C SER A 455 -11.06 27.38 4.34
N GLY A 456 -10.85 26.87 3.12
CA GLY A 456 -11.81 26.95 2.03
C GLY A 456 -12.65 25.67 1.94
N PRO A 457 -13.90 25.71 1.44
CA PRO A 457 -14.74 24.51 1.33
C PRO A 457 -14.19 23.52 0.30
N SER A 458 -14.26 22.22 0.62
CA SER A 458 -13.75 21.12 -0.22
C SER A 458 -14.81 20.11 -0.66
N LEU A 459 -16.09 20.35 -0.37
CA LEU A 459 -17.18 19.49 -0.83
C LEU A 459 -17.18 19.38 -2.37
N MET A 460 -17.25 18.15 -2.89
CA MET A 460 -17.06 17.76 -4.30
C MET A 460 -15.65 18.02 -4.88
N ILE A 461 -14.75 18.62 -4.11
CA ILE A 461 -13.32 18.67 -4.41
C ILE A 461 -12.67 17.40 -3.87
N LEU A 462 -12.76 17.13 -2.56
CA LEU A 462 -12.21 15.91 -1.95
C LEU A 462 -13.34 15.00 -1.48
N GLU A 463 -14.21 15.50 -0.60
CA GLU A 463 -15.32 14.76 -0.02
C GLU A 463 -16.50 14.68 -1.00
N GLU A 464 -17.11 13.50 -1.13
CA GLU A 464 -18.26 13.28 -2.02
C GLU A 464 -19.58 13.81 -1.43
N GLN A 465 -19.59 14.08 -0.12
CA GLN A 465 -20.75 14.47 0.66
C GLN A 465 -20.35 15.28 1.89
N ASP A 466 -21.31 15.94 2.52
CA ASP A 466 -21.11 16.71 3.75
C ASP A 466 -21.60 15.97 5.01
N VAL A 467 -21.69 14.63 4.97
CA VAL A 467 -21.98 13.77 6.14
C VAL A 467 -20.90 12.73 6.35
N VAL A 468 -20.34 12.68 7.55
CA VAL A 468 -19.25 11.76 7.91
C VAL A 468 -19.84 10.38 8.25
N PRO A 469 -19.59 9.32 7.47
CA PRO A 469 -20.02 7.97 7.84
C PRO A 469 -19.11 7.40 8.92
N ILE A 470 -19.69 7.07 10.07
CA ILE A 470 -19.00 6.43 11.18
C ILE A 470 -19.58 5.03 11.33
N GLN A 471 -18.72 4.02 11.32
CA GLN A 471 -19.13 2.62 11.43
C GLN A 471 -18.24 1.87 12.41
N SER A 472 -18.84 0.93 13.13
CA SER A 472 -18.12 -0.01 13.97
C SER A 472 -18.78 -1.38 13.94
N PHE A 473 -17.97 -2.43 13.94
CA PHE A 473 -18.41 -3.81 14.04
C PHE A 473 -17.93 -4.44 15.35
N LYS A 474 -18.71 -5.41 15.82
CA LYS A 474 -18.37 -6.31 16.92
C LYS A 474 -18.34 -7.74 16.39
N LEU A 475 -17.27 -8.45 16.69
CA LEU A 475 -17.13 -9.89 16.46
C LEU A 475 -16.72 -10.53 17.79
N GLY A 476 -17.69 -10.96 18.59
CA GLY A 476 -17.44 -11.48 19.95
C GLY A 476 -16.76 -10.44 20.83
N ASP A 477 -15.51 -10.69 21.19
CA ASP A 477 -14.66 -9.83 22.01
C ASP A 477 -13.75 -8.87 21.21
N VAL A 478 -14.03 -8.71 19.93
CA VAL A 478 -13.30 -7.82 19.02
C VAL A 478 -14.16 -6.62 18.66
N ALA A 479 -13.63 -5.41 18.86
CA ALA A 479 -14.17 -4.18 18.27
C ALA A 479 -13.37 -3.79 17.03
N ILE A 480 -14.08 -3.46 15.96
CA ILE A 480 -13.48 -2.89 14.75
C ILE A 480 -14.11 -1.53 14.49
N THR A 481 -13.29 -0.50 14.32
CA THR A 481 -13.74 0.86 13.97
C THR A 481 -13.29 1.20 12.56
N PHE A 482 -14.16 1.79 11.73
CA PHE A 482 -13.84 2.14 10.35
C PHE A 482 -13.73 3.66 10.19
N CYS A 483 -12.51 4.17 10.10
CA CYS A 483 -12.24 5.58 9.86
C CYS A 483 -12.36 5.93 8.38
N PRO A 484 -13.18 6.94 8.01
CA PRO A 484 -13.23 7.47 6.66
C PRO A 484 -12.06 8.42 6.39
N CYS A 485 -10.84 7.99 6.71
CA CYS A 485 -9.68 8.85 6.77
C CYS A 485 -8.35 8.12 6.56
N GLU A 486 -7.32 8.89 6.21
CA GLU A 486 -5.93 8.51 6.46
C GLU A 486 -5.62 8.71 7.94
N GLN A 487 -5.81 7.64 8.71
CA GLN A 487 -5.70 7.67 10.17
C GLN A 487 -4.26 7.86 10.62
N PHE A 488 -4.05 8.70 11.63
CA PHE A 488 -2.74 8.91 12.26
C PHE A 488 -2.51 7.90 13.39
N THR A 489 -1.23 7.64 13.71
CA THR A 489 -0.80 6.81 14.84
C THR A 489 -1.52 7.20 16.14
N ASP A 490 -1.56 8.49 16.48
CA ASP A 490 -2.17 8.98 17.72
C ASP A 490 -3.68 8.69 17.79
N THR A 491 -4.40 8.87 16.68
CA THR A 491 -5.83 8.60 16.60
C THR A 491 -6.11 7.10 16.79
N ALA A 492 -5.27 6.23 16.21
CA ALA A 492 -5.39 4.78 16.39
C ALA A 492 -5.12 4.36 17.85
N LEU A 493 -4.02 4.84 18.46
CA LEU A 493 -3.69 4.56 19.86
C LEU A 493 -4.74 5.12 20.84
N ASN A 494 -5.32 6.28 20.53
CA ASN A 494 -6.40 6.85 21.32
C ASN A 494 -7.66 5.97 21.28
N ILE A 495 -8.09 5.51 20.10
CA ILE A 495 -9.24 4.59 20.00
C ILE A 495 -8.99 3.30 20.79
N ILE A 496 -7.78 2.75 20.72
CA ILE A 496 -7.41 1.52 21.44
C ILE A 496 -7.48 1.72 22.95
N SER A 497 -6.84 2.76 23.48
CA SER A 497 -6.85 3.05 24.93
C SER A 497 -8.26 3.38 25.46
N ARG A 498 -9.16 3.95 24.65
CA ARG A 498 -10.55 4.15 25.06
C ARG A 498 -11.36 2.85 25.15
N LEU A 499 -11.11 1.91 24.24
CA LEU A 499 -11.95 0.72 24.03
C LEU A 499 -11.38 -0.58 24.59
N ASN A 500 -10.13 -0.60 25.06
CA ASN A 500 -9.54 -1.78 25.67
C ASN A 500 -10.07 -1.98 27.11
N ARG A 501 -9.60 -3.04 27.76
CA ARG A 501 -9.95 -3.37 29.17
C ARG A 501 -8.91 -2.94 30.19
N VAL A 502 -7.91 -2.20 29.76
CA VAL A 502 -6.90 -1.62 30.64
C VAL A 502 -7.48 -0.32 31.20
N ALA A 503 -7.27 -0.10 32.50
CA ALA A 503 -7.71 1.14 33.15
C ALA A 503 -6.51 2.06 33.29
N GLU A 504 -6.74 3.37 33.17
CA GLU A 504 -5.72 4.41 33.33
C GLU A 504 -4.58 4.32 32.30
N ASP A 505 -4.86 3.81 31.08
CA ASP A 505 -3.90 3.75 29.96
C ASP A 505 -4.23 4.69 28.79
N PHE A 506 -5.07 5.69 29.06
CA PHE A 506 -5.51 6.69 28.08
C PHE A 506 -4.35 7.36 27.32
N HIS A 507 -4.39 7.27 25.99
CA HIS A 507 -3.39 7.88 25.11
C HIS A 507 -3.75 9.30 24.70
N THR A 508 -2.95 10.30 25.10
CA THR A 508 -3.18 11.72 24.76
C THR A 508 -2.42 12.19 23.51
N GLY A 509 -1.47 11.40 22.99
CA GLY A 509 -0.60 11.78 21.86
C GLY A 509 0.88 11.70 22.18
N TRP A 510 1.74 11.84 21.15
CA TRP A 510 3.19 11.92 21.33
C TRP A 510 3.62 13.18 22.09
N ASP A 511 4.60 13.02 22.98
CA ASP A 511 5.13 14.10 23.80
C ASP A 511 6.65 14.04 23.95
N TRP A 512 7.35 15.07 23.46
CA TRP A 512 8.81 15.20 23.53
C TRP A 512 9.36 15.38 24.94
N ASP A 513 8.52 15.75 25.92
CA ASP A 513 8.90 15.86 27.32
C ASP A 513 8.87 14.50 28.05
N LEU A 514 7.92 13.63 27.71
CA LEU A 514 7.78 12.31 28.33
C LEU A 514 8.48 11.20 27.53
N GLY A 515 8.61 11.38 26.22
CA GLY A 515 9.11 10.35 25.32
C GLY A 515 8.17 9.15 25.24
N TYR A 516 8.75 7.96 25.14
CA TYR A 516 7.99 6.71 25.01
C TYR A 516 7.46 6.21 26.36
N PRO A 517 6.21 5.72 26.43
CA PRO A 517 5.71 5.05 27.64
C PRO A 517 6.51 3.76 27.90
N ASP A 518 6.75 3.42 29.17
CA ASP A 518 7.38 2.16 29.60
C ASP A 518 6.40 0.97 29.51
N ASP A 519 5.92 0.64 28.31
CA ASP A 519 5.01 -0.48 28.05
C ASP A 519 5.46 -1.41 26.89
N LEU A 520 4.67 -2.45 26.57
CA LEU A 520 4.96 -3.35 25.44
C LEU A 520 5.00 -2.63 24.09
N ARG A 521 4.34 -1.47 24.02
CA ARG A 521 4.30 -0.60 22.85
C ARG A 521 5.42 0.43 22.89
N ASN A 522 6.32 0.45 23.89
CA ASN A 522 7.47 1.35 24.02
C ASN A 522 8.34 1.35 22.74
N PRO A 523 8.24 2.40 21.91
CA PRO A 523 8.96 2.47 20.65
C PRO A 523 10.49 2.46 20.75
N ALA A 524 11.10 2.68 21.91
CA ALA A 524 12.53 2.41 22.11
C ALA A 524 12.96 0.95 21.83
N LEU A 525 11.97 0.05 21.68
CA LEU A 525 12.16 -1.35 21.32
C LEU A 525 11.81 -1.62 19.84
N ASN A 526 11.69 -0.59 18.98
CA ASN A 526 11.16 -0.67 17.60
C ASN A 526 12.13 -1.10 16.53
N GLY A 527 13.41 -1.03 16.81
CA GLY A 527 14.44 -1.36 15.86
C GLY A 527 15.80 -1.35 16.51
N ASP A 528 16.83 -1.22 15.69
CA ASP A 528 18.21 -1.26 16.20
C ASP A 528 18.69 0.08 16.77
N LEU A 529 17.82 1.10 16.79
CA LEU A 529 18.10 2.45 17.27
C LEU A 529 17.48 2.64 18.66
N ASP A 530 18.28 3.07 19.63
CA ASP A 530 17.86 3.30 21.01
C ASP A 530 17.57 4.78 21.24
N ASN A 531 16.31 5.17 21.03
CA ASN A 531 15.86 6.56 21.16
C ASN A 531 15.53 6.97 22.61
N ARG A 532 15.84 6.14 23.63
CA ARG A 532 15.48 6.43 25.05
C ARG A 532 16.21 7.62 25.65
N GLN A 533 17.34 8.04 25.07
CA GLN A 533 18.15 9.13 25.60
C GLN A 533 17.83 10.49 24.98
N ASP A 534 16.96 10.53 23.96
CA ASP A 534 16.76 11.70 23.09
C ASP A 534 15.49 12.51 23.43
N HIS A 535 14.88 12.24 24.59
CA HIS A 535 13.63 12.88 25.02
C HIS A 535 13.75 13.45 26.45
N GLY A 536 12.95 14.48 26.75
CA GLY A 536 12.88 15.09 28.09
C GLY A 536 13.29 16.55 28.11
N CYS A 537 12.33 17.45 28.33
CA CYS A 537 12.62 18.85 28.56
C CYS A 537 13.02 19.08 30.02
N TRP A 538 13.88 20.07 30.27
CA TRP A 538 14.28 20.45 31.61
C TRP A 538 14.24 21.96 31.78
N GLN A 539 13.92 22.40 33.00
CA GLN A 539 13.96 23.81 33.35
C GLN A 539 15.42 24.28 33.44
N SER A 540 15.81 25.21 32.58
CA SER A 540 17.17 25.75 32.48
C SER A 540 17.31 27.13 33.15
N GLY A 541 16.20 27.83 33.41
CA GLY A 541 16.14 29.12 34.10
C GLY A 541 14.81 29.36 34.85
N GLU A 542 14.61 30.56 35.42
CA GLU A 542 13.39 30.87 36.19
C GLU A 542 12.10 30.76 35.36
N ASP A 543 12.14 31.17 34.08
CA ASP A 543 11.04 31.06 33.10
C ASP A 543 11.55 30.54 31.75
N GLU A 544 12.59 29.69 31.79
CA GLU A 544 13.26 29.16 30.61
C GLU A 544 13.34 27.64 30.71
N TRP A 545 12.95 26.97 29.63
CA TRP A 545 12.96 25.53 29.45
C TRP A 545 13.82 25.17 28.26
N SER A 546 14.54 24.07 28.38
CA SER A 546 15.37 23.52 27.33
C SER A 546 14.93 22.10 27.00
N CYS A 547 14.97 21.74 25.72
CA CYS A 547 14.63 20.40 25.24
C CYS A 547 15.72 19.92 24.26
N PRO A 548 15.97 18.60 24.17
CA PRO A 548 16.76 18.03 23.09
C PRO A 548 16.15 18.41 21.73
N HIS A 549 17.00 18.58 20.72
CA HIS A 549 16.51 18.77 19.37
C HIS A 549 15.84 17.48 18.86
N PRO A 550 14.65 17.56 18.22
CA PRO A 550 13.85 16.38 17.89
C PRO A 550 14.44 15.51 16.77
N HIS A 551 15.35 16.04 15.96
CA HIS A 551 16.11 15.23 15.00
C HIS A 551 17.29 14.53 15.68
N GLN A 552 17.30 13.20 15.64
CA GLN A 552 18.26 12.31 16.31
C GLN A 552 19.75 12.55 15.99
N TYR A 553 20.06 13.23 14.89
CA TYR A 553 21.44 13.55 14.48
C TYR A 553 21.84 15.00 14.72
N ASN A 554 21.05 15.74 15.50
CA ASN A 554 21.35 17.11 15.87
C ASN A 554 21.43 17.23 17.40
N ASP A 555 22.63 17.53 17.90
CA ASP A 555 22.90 17.69 19.34
C ASP A 555 22.55 19.10 19.87
N GLU A 556 21.95 19.96 19.04
CA GLU A 556 21.47 21.28 19.47
C GLU A 556 20.42 21.16 20.58
N VAL A 557 20.36 22.19 21.43
CA VAL A 557 19.38 22.28 22.51
C VAL A 557 18.42 23.41 22.18
N LEU A 558 17.13 23.07 22.07
CA LEU A 558 16.07 24.04 21.88
C LEU A 558 15.79 24.74 23.21
N THR A 559 15.58 26.04 23.20
CA THR A 559 15.28 26.85 24.40
C THR A 559 14.01 27.66 24.17
N MET A 560 13.11 27.65 25.14
CA MET A 560 11.79 28.29 25.07
C MET A 560 11.37 28.86 26.43
N SER A 561 10.35 29.72 26.45
CA SER A 561 9.79 30.24 27.71
C SER A 561 8.93 29.20 28.42
N GLY A 562 8.69 29.39 29.73
CA GLY A 562 7.75 28.56 30.49
C GLY A 562 6.33 28.57 29.92
N ALA A 563 5.91 29.71 29.35
CA ALA A 563 4.62 29.81 28.66
C ALA A 563 4.54 28.94 27.40
N VAL A 564 5.59 28.92 26.57
CA VAL A 564 5.65 28.07 25.36
C VAL A 564 5.68 26.58 25.75
N TYR A 565 6.47 26.22 26.77
CA TYR A 565 6.48 24.85 27.30
C TYR A 565 5.11 24.42 27.81
N ALA A 566 4.44 25.26 28.62
CA ALA A 566 3.10 24.97 29.13
C ALA A 566 2.05 24.83 28.01
N ARG A 567 2.11 25.70 26.98
CA ARG A 567 1.25 25.62 25.79
C ARG A 567 1.46 24.31 25.02
N MET A 568 2.71 23.91 24.78
CA MET A 568 3.04 22.65 24.10
C MET A 568 2.40 21.45 24.82
N LYS A 569 2.56 21.38 26.14
CA LYS A 569 1.98 20.32 26.97
C LYS A 569 0.45 20.36 26.97
N ALA A 570 -0.15 21.55 27.06
CA ALA A 570 -1.60 21.73 27.06
C ALA A 570 -2.25 21.28 25.74
N GLN A 571 -1.63 21.57 24.60
CA GLN A 571 -2.11 21.12 23.28
C GLN A 571 -2.19 19.59 23.16
N ILE A 572 -1.39 18.86 23.96
CA ILE A 572 -1.37 17.39 23.96
C ILE A 572 -2.31 16.84 25.03
N HIS A 573 -2.15 17.27 26.29
CA HIS A 573 -2.73 16.57 27.45
C HIS A 573 -3.97 17.22 28.05
N ASN A 574 -4.39 18.41 27.61
CA ASN A 574 -5.65 18.94 28.11
C ASN A 574 -6.83 18.16 27.52
N ASP A 575 -7.85 17.94 28.35
CA ASP A 575 -9.09 17.33 27.89
C ASP A 575 -9.78 18.21 26.84
N ALA A 576 -10.03 17.65 25.65
CA ALA A 576 -10.73 18.34 24.58
C ALA A 576 -12.25 18.47 24.85
N ALA A 577 -12.80 17.84 25.90
CA ALA A 577 -14.23 17.86 26.21
C ALA A 577 -14.86 19.27 26.05
N GLY A 578 -15.94 19.31 25.26
CA GLY A 578 -16.69 20.54 24.98
C GLY A 578 -16.18 21.39 23.81
N TRP A 579 -15.12 20.98 23.10
CA TRP A 579 -14.64 21.72 21.92
C TRP A 579 -15.70 21.83 20.79
N ASP A 580 -16.55 20.81 20.63
CA ASP A 580 -17.63 20.77 19.62
C ASP A 580 -18.99 21.27 20.19
N ALA A 581 -18.99 21.92 21.35
CA ALA A 581 -20.20 22.42 21.99
C ALA A 581 -20.70 23.72 21.31
N LEU A 582 -22.02 23.87 21.18
CA LEU A 582 -22.63 25.04 20.51
C LEU A 582 -22.30 26.38 21.19
N ASP A 583 -22.03 26.38 22.49
CA ASP A 583 -21.63 27.56 23.26
C ASP A 583 -20.12 27.87 23.16
N TYR A 584 -19.32 26.93 22.67
CA TYR A 584 -17.87 27.08 22.41
C TYR A 584 -17.54 27.25 20.91
N VAL A 585 -18.53 27.12 20.03
CA VAL A 585 -18.33 27.07 18.56
C VAL A 585 -17.55 28.26 17.98
N LEU A 586 -17.68 29.45 18.57
CA LEU A 586 -16.97 30.65 18.12
C LEU A 586 -15.48 30.63 18.50
N GLN A 587 -15.12 29.86 19.53
CA GLN A 587 -13.77 29.69 20.05
C GLN A 587 -13.08 28.42 19.53
N ALA A 588 -13.82 27.45 19.02
CA ALA A 588 -13.33 26.12 18.62
C ALA A 588 -12.24 26.11 17.54
N GLU A 589 -12.18 27.14 16.69
CA GLU A 589 -11.11 27.32 15.69
C GLU A 589 -10.00 28.28 16.17
N SER A 590 -10.16 28.88 17.36
CA SER A 590 -9.15 29.73 18.01
C SER A 590 -8.44 28.98 19.14
N GLU A 591 -7.28 29.46 19.53
CA GLU A 591 -6.55 28.92 20.66
C GLU A 591 -6.51 29.96 21.80
N PRO A 592 -6.93 29.58 23.03
CA PRO A 592 -6.81 30.44 24.20
C PRO A 592 -5.36 30.78 24.54
N THR A 593 -5.13 31.98 25.10
CA THR A 593 -3.79 32.40 25.57
C THR A 593 -3.40 31.76 26.90
N ASP A 594 -4.39 31.39 27.73
CA ASP A 594 -4.15 30.60 28.94
C ASP A 594 -4.04 29.12 28.55
N PRO A 595 -2.87 28.47 28.75
CA PRO A 595 -2.71 27.05 28.45
C PRO A 595 -3.72 26.16 29.18
N ALA A 596 -4.26 26.56 30.33
CA ALA A 596 -5.28 25.76 31.04
C ALA A 596 -6.63 25.70 30.32
N GLU A 597 -6.91 26.64 29.40
CA GLU A 597 -8.16 26.70 28.65
C GLU A 597 -8.07 26.01 27.27
N ILE A 598 -6.86 25.69 26.81
CA ILE A 598 -6.63 25.00 25.53
C ILE A 598 -7.34 23.65 25.54
N LYS A 599 -8.08 23.35 24.46
CA LYS A 599 -8.60 22.03 24.18
C LYS A 599 -7.48 21.22 23.53
N GLY A 600 -7.05 20.12 24.16
CA GLY A 600 -5.93 19.34 23.69
C GLY A 600 -6.29 18.39 22.54
N ASN A 601 -5.47 17.36 22.36
CA ASN A 601 -5.60 16.42 21.24
C ASN A 601 -6.91 15.64 21.25
N PHE A 602 -7.37 15.20 22.43
CA PHE A 602 -8.47 14.24 22.56
C PHE A 602 -9.35 14.53 23.77
N THR A 603 -10.63 14.17 23.67
CA THR A 603 -11.57 14.13 24.79
C THR A 603 -11.23 12.94 25.70
N HIS A 604 -11.06 13.20 27.00
CA HIS A 604 -10.63 12.19 27.97
C HIS A 604 -11.83 11.34 28.42
N GLU A 605 -12.03 10.22 27.73
CA GLU A 605 -13.14 9.29 27.99
C GLU A 605 -12.66 7.84 27.83
N GLU A 606 -12.47 7.14 28.95
CA GLU A 606 -12.22 5.70 28.95
C GLU A 606 -13.55 4.94 28.99
N LEU A 607 -13.72 3.96 28.11
CA LEU A 607 -14.92 3.13 27.97
C LEU A 607 -14.66 1.69 28.41
N THR A 608 -13.73 1.50 29.35
CA THR A 608 -13.25 0.20 29.84
C THR A 608 -14.36 -0.74 30.32
N GLU A 609 -15.45 -0.21 30.91
CA GLU A 609 -16.64 -0.99 31.30
C GLU A 609 -17.30 -1.69 30.10
N PHE A 610 -17.21 -1.08 28.92
CA PHE A 610 -17.75 -1.58 27.65
C PHE A 610 -16.63 -2.10 26.73
N GLY A 611 -15.42 -2.26 27.26
CA GLY A 611 -14.21 -2.54 26.51
C GLY A 611 -14.09 -3.97 25.99
N TYR A 612 -13.15 -4.13 25.06
CA TYR A 612 -12.92 -5.33 24.27
C TYR A 612 -11.56 -5.95 24.58
N GLY A 613 -11.45 -7.27 24.37
CA GLY A 613 -10.17 -7.97 24.43
C GLY A 613 -9.22 -7.57 23.29
N LEU A 614 -9.77 -7.23 22.13
CA LEU A 614 -9.02 -6.75 20.96
C LEU A 614 -9.73 -5.56 20.30
N VAL A 615 -8.99 -4.50 20.00
CA VAL A 615 -9.50 -3.31 19.32
C VAL A 615 -8.71 -3.10 18.02
N ILE A 616 -9.41 -3.10 16.90
CA ILE A 616 -8.81 -2.95 15.56
C ILE A 616 -9.27 -1.63 14.94
N PRO A 617 -8.42 -0.58 14.97
CA PRO A 617 -8.69 0.63 14.22
C PRO A 617 -8.35 0.42 12.73
N VAL A 618 -9.37 0.44 11.88
CA VAL A 618 -9.25 0.34 10.42
C VAL A 618 -9.34 1.75 9.82
N GLY A 619 -8.30 2.16 9.10
CA GLY A 619 -8.28 3.38 8.28
C GLY A 619 -8.73 3.09 6.86
N MET A 620 -8.76 4.13 6.01
CA MET A 620 -9.06 3.99 4.57
C MET A 620 -10.35 3.23 4.29
N ALA A 621 -11.41 3.54 5.06
CA ALA A 621 -12.65 2.79 5.03
C ALA A 621 -13.88 3.66 4.74
N ASN A 622 -14.80 3.13 3.93
CA ASN A 622 -16.13 3.63 3.62
C ASN A 622 -16.22 4.95 2.84
N ASP A 623 -15.44 5.97 3.18
CA ASP A 623 -15.42 7.30 2.57
C ASP A 623 -14.06 7.97 2.83
N TYR A 624 -13.77 9.10 2.18
CA TYR A 624 -12.50 9.82 2.36
C TYR A 624 -12.72 11.27 2.76
N TRP A 625 -12.31 11.58 4.00
CA TRP A 625 -12.32 12.91 4.60
C TRP A 625 -10.91 13.47 4.82
N GLY A 626 -9.93 12.87 4.14
CA GLY A 626 -8.53 13.25 4.19
C GLY A 626 -7.77 12.73 5.40
N TYR A 627 -6.72 13.46 5.77
CA TYR A 627 -5.83 13.12 6.87
C TYR A 627 -6.37 13.64 8.20
N MET A 628 -6.04 12.95 9.30
CA MET A 628 -6.57 13.30 10.63
C MET A 628 -5.45 13.49 11.66
N PRO A 629 -4.68 14.59 11.55
CA PRO A 629 -3.69 14.96 12.56
C PRO A 629 -4.36 15.31 13.89
N ALA A 630 -3.67 15.02 14.99
CA ALA A 630 -4.08 15.47 16.32
C ALA A 630 -3.99 17.01 16.45
N TYR A 631 -4.60 17.61 17.46
CA TYR A 631 -4.65 19.07 17.62
C TYR A 631 -3.27 19.72 17.66
N ARG A 632 -2.34 19.18 18.47
CA ARG A 632 -0.94 19.65 18.52
C ARG A 632 -0.29 19.57 17.15
N GLU A 633 -0.47 18.46 16.44
CA GLU A 633 0.09 18.26 15.11
C GLU A 633 -0.41 19.32 14.13
N TYR A 634 -1.73 19.55 14.11
CA TYR A 634 -2.37 20.59 13.30
C TYR A 634 -1.85 22.00 13.63
N ARG A 635 -1.57 22.29 14.91
CA ARG A 635 -1.15 23.62 15.37
C ARG A 635 0.36 23.87 15.31
N ALA A 636 1.16 22.84 15.53
CA ALA A 636 2.60 22.98 15.77
C ALA A 636 3.36 23.41 14.51
N HIS A 637 2.93 22.99 13.32
CA HIS A 637 3.57 23.35 12.06
C HIS A 637 2.61 23.17 10.88
N ASP A 638 3.01 23.68 9.71
CA ASP A 638 2.26 23.52 8.46
C ASP A 638 2.82 22.34 7.66
N HIS A 639 1.93 21.50 7.11
CA HIS A 639 2.29 20.36 6.28
C HIS A 639 1.10 19.93 5.41
N TYR A 640 1.39 19.28 4.28
CA TYR A 640 0.39 18.89 3.27
C TYR A 640 -0.76 18.03 3.84
N ARG A 641 -0.49 17.18 4.85
CA ARG A 641 -1.52 16.33 5.47
C ARG A 641 -2.55 17.17 6.23
N LYS A 642 -2.13 18.20 6.97
CA LYS A 642 -3.02 19.16 7.65
C LYS A 642 -3.93 19.87 6.66
N ALA A 643 -3.39 20.21 5.50
CA ALA A 643 -4.16 20.87 4.47
C ALA A 643 -5.35 20.08 3.95
N LEU A 644 -5.24 18.77 3.96
CA LEU A 644 -6.31 17.86 3.57
C LEU A 644 -7.11 17.36 4.79
N ALA A 645 -7.03 18.01 5.95
CA ALA A 645 -7.81 17.63 7.13
C ALA A 645 -9.21 18.26 7.08
N GLY A 646 -10.14 17.57 6.40
CA GLY A 646 -11.49 18.05 6.12
C GLY A 646 -12.28 18.51 7.35
N LEU A 647 -12.01 17.89 8.51
CA LEU A 647 -12.71 18.13 9.78
C LEU A 647 -12.05 19.20 10.67
N GLY A 648 -10.91 19.77 10.27
CA GLY A 648 -10.24 20.85 11.00
C GLY A 648 -9.42 20.41 12.22
N PRO A 649 -9.07 21.36 13.12
CA PRO A 649 -8.06 21.16 14.18
C PRO A 649 -8.36 20.00 15.14
N HIS A 650 -9.64 19.75 15.41
CA HIS A 650 -10.09 18.67 16.30
C HIS A 650 -10.71 17.50 15.53
N GLY A 651 -10.42 17.35 14.23
CA GLY A 651 -10.91 16.27 13.39
C GLY A 651 -10.56 14.87 13.91
N ALA A 652 -9.35 14.70 14.44
CA ALA A 652 -8.92 13.46 15.08
C ALA A 652 -9.81 13.08 16.27
N ASP A 653 -10.11 14.03 17.18
CA ASP A 653 -10.99 13.77 18.32
C ASP A 653 -12.45 13.58 17.92
N PHE A 654 -12.92 14.31 16.90
CA PHE A 654 -14.27 14.13 16.34
C PHE A 654 -14.49 12.66 15.96
N LEU A 655 -13.53 12.07 15.26
CA LEU A 655 -13.57 10.69 14.80
C LEU A 655 -13.33 9.70 15.95
N ALA A 656 -12.28 9.89 16.75
CA ALA A 656 -11.95 8.98 17.85
C ALA A 656 -13.10 8.85 18.85
N THR A 657 -13.74 9.97 19.23
CA THR A 657 -14.88 9.97 20.15
C THR A 657 -16.09 9.25 19.57
N ARG A 658 -16.47 9.55 18.32
CA ARG A 658 -17.66 8.98 17.69
C ARG A 658 -17.49 7.49 17.38
N LEU A 659 -16.32 7.09 16.86
CA LEU A 659 -15.99 5.68 16.62
C LEU A 659 -15.99 4.89 17.94
N SER A 660 -15.34 5.41 18.99
CA SER A 660 -15.27 4.72 20.28
C SER A 660 -16.64 4.59 20.94
N ARG A 661 -17.45 5.65 20.98
CA ARG A 661 -18.80 5.57 21.54
C ARG A 661 -19.71 4.63 20.76
N LEU A 662 -19.58 4.60 19.43
CA LEU A 662 -20.36 3.70 18.58
C LEU A 662 -19.96 2.24 18.79
N ALA A 663 -18.66 1.94 18.86
CA ALA A 663 -18.17 0.60 19.22
C ALA A 663 -18.61 0.19 20.63
N ALA A 664 -18.49 1.06 21.64
CA ALA A 664 -18.94 0.77 23.00
C ALA A 664 -20.46 0.52 23.07
N SER A 665 -21.26 1.11 22.17
CA SER A 665 -22.71 0.89 22.13
C SER A 665 -23.10 -0.55 21.82
N LEU A 666 -22.23 -1.27 21.10
CA LEU A 666 -22.38 -2.71 20.82
C LEU A 666 -22.16 -3.58 22.06
N ASN A 667 -21.66 -2.99 23.15
CA ASN A 667 -21.55 -3.56 24.49
C ASN A 667 -22.47 -2.87 25.53
N GLY A 668 -23.45 -2.06 25.07
CA GLY A 668 -24.49 -1.50 25.93
C GLY A 668 -24.29 -0.05 26.36
N HIS A 669 -23.23 0.62 25.91
CA HIS A 669 -23.11 2.08 26.06
C HIS A 669 -24.25 2.80 25.29
N PRO A 670 -24.76 3.96 25.73
CA PRO A 670 -25.81 4.69 25.00
C PRO A 670 -25.43 5.17 23.58
N GLY A 671 -24.16 5.07 23.21
CA GLY A 671 -23.64 5.53 21.93
C GLY A 671 -23.42 7.05 21.87
N GLN A 672 -23.13 7.56 20.67
CA GLN A 672 -23.04 8.99 20.43
C GLN A 672 -24.45 9.56 20.21
N PRO A 673 -24.91 10.54 21.01
CA PRO A 673 -26.20 11.18 20.76
C PRO A 673 -26.15 12.02 19.48
N LEU A 674 -27.26 12.00 18.73
CA LEU A 674 -27.46 12.86 17.57
C LEU A 674 -27.80 14.29 18.00
N ASN A 675 -27.22 15.25 17.30
CA ASN A 675 -27.56 16.67 17.42
C ASN A 675 -28.54 17.10 16.31
N VAL A 676 -28.95 18.36 16.34
CA VAL A 676 -29.90 18.93 15.36
C VAL A 676 -29.30 18.97 13.95
N LEU A 677 -28.00 19.25 13.82
CA LEU A 677 -27.31 19.28 12.53
C LEU A 677 -27.31 17.88 11.89
N ASP A 678 -27.03 16.83 12.64
CA ASP A 678 -27.06 15.44 12.15
C ASP A 678 -28.40 15.10 11.49
N THR A 679 -29.50 15.58 12.07
CA THR A 679 -30.86 15.37 11.52
C THR A 679 -31.11 16.17 10.24
N VAL A 680 -30.59 17.40 10.16
CA VAL A 680 -30.73 18.25 8.96
C VAL A 680 -29.93 17.69 7.79
N PHE A 681 -28.72 17.22 8.07
CA PHE A 681 -27.80 16.68 7.07
C PHE A 681 -28.20 15.28 6.55
N ALA A 682 -29.16 14.60 7.18
CA ALA A 682 -29.72 13.34 6.67
C ALA A 682 -30.28 13.46 5.24
N LEU A 683 -30.76 14.64 4.83
CA LEU A 683 -31.21 14.90 3.46
C LEU A 683 -30.06 14.82 2.45
N GLU A 684 -28.84 15.20 2.82
CA GLU A 684 -27.68 15.08 1.93
C GLU A 684 -27.44 13.62 1.55
N SER A 685 -27.51 12.72 2.53
CA SER A 685 -27.32 11.29 2.27
C SER A 685 -28.27 10.77 1.18
N THR A 686 -29.48 11.34 1.06
CA THR A 686 -30.42 10.99 -0.02
C THR A 686 -29.96 11.53 -1.38
N ARG A 687 -29.38 12.74 -1.46
CA ARG A 687 -28.80 13.28 -2.70
C ARG A 687 -27.70 12.37 -3.23
N VAL A 688 -26.79 11.96 -2.35
CA VAL A 688 -25.63 11.11 -2.69
C VAL A 688 -26.10 9.72 -3.14
N GLU A 689 -27.11 9.15 -2.49
CA GLU A 689 -27.74 7.89 -2.90
C GLU A 689 -28.26 7.94 -4.35
N ILE A 690 -28.94 9.03 -4.71
CA ILE A 690 -29.46 9.25 -6.07
C ILE A 690 -28.31 9.38 -7.08
N ILE A 691 -27.22 10.06 -6.72
CA ILE A 691 -26.05 10.21 -7.60
C ILE A 691 -25.39 8.86 -7.84
N ALA A 692 -25.15 8.08 -6.78
CA ALA A 692 -24.57 6.74 -6.89
C ALA A 692 -25.39 5.84 -7.82
N GLN A 693 -26.73 5.89 -7.69
CA GLN A 693 -27.64 5.15 -8.55
C GLN A 693 -27.61 5.68 -10.00
N ALA A 694 -27.63 6.99 -10.20
CA ALA A 694 -27.65 7.61 -11.52
C ALA A 694 -26.37 7.31 -12.32
N LEU A 695 -25.20 7.37 -11.68
CA LEU A 695 -23.92 7.01 -12.30
C LEU A 695 -23.92 5.54 -12.74
N GLY A 696 -24.39 4.65 -11.87
CA GLY A 696 -24.48 3.23 -12.18
C GLY A 696 -25.46 2.92 -13.31
N VAL A 697 -26.67 3.49 -13.29
CA VAL A 697 -27.66 3.34 -14.36
C VAL A 697 -27.13 3.88 -15.69
N LEU A 698 -26.43 5.02 -15.67
CA LEU A 698 -25.81 5.57 -16.86
C LEU A 698 -24.74 4.62 -17.42
N ALA A 699 -23.87 4.10 -16.56
CA ALA A 699 -22.84 3.12 -16.94
C ALA A 699 -23.46 1.85 -17.53
N SER A 700 -24.44 1.24 -16.85
CA SER A 700 -25.14 0.04 -17.35
C SER A 700 -25.88 0.27 -18.67
N THR A 701 -26.24 1.53 -19.00
CA THR A 701 -26.92 1.88 -20.25
C THR A 701 -25.94 2.17 -21.39
N VAL A 702 -24.86 2.90 -21.11
CA VAL A 702 -23.93 3.40 -22.15
C VAL A 702 -22.84 2.39 -22.49
N THR A 703 -22.35 1.63 -21.50
CA THR A 703 -21.23 0.69 -21.69
C THR A 703 -21.56 -0.36 -22.75
N PRO A 704 -22.72 -1.05 -22.74
CA PRO A 704 -23.04 -2.03 -23.79
C PRO A 704 -23.15 -1.42 -25.20
N ILE A 705 -23.56 -0.15 -25.31
CA ILE A 705 -23.63 0.57 -26.59
C ILE A 705 -22.22 0.87 -27.11
N TYR A 706 -21.32 1.28 -26.21
CA TYR A 706 -19.91 1.49 -26.51
C TYR A 706 -19.25 0.17 -26.95
N GLU A 707 -19.45 -0.91 -26.20
CA GLU A 707 -18.91 -2.24 -26.48
C GLU A 707 -19.38 -2.80 -27.82
N ALA A 708 -20.65 -2.58 -28.18
CA ALA A 708 -21.20 -2.98 -29.48
C ALA A 708 -20.62 -2.19 -30.66
N ALA A 709 -20.00 -1.04 -30.41
CA ALA A 709 -19.35 -0.21 -31.43
C ALA A 709 -17.86 -0.54 -31.61
N LEU A 710 -17.28 -1.37 -30.73
CA LEU A 710 -15.88 -1.77 -30.84
C LEU A 710 -15.67 -2.69 -32.06
N PRO A 711 -14.58 -2.50 -32.83
CA PRO A 711 -14.24 -3.39 -33.94
C PRO A 711 -13.86 -4.78 -33.43
N ASN A 712 -13.85 -5.78 -34.31
CA ASN A 712 -13.23 -7.08 -34.01
C ASN A 712 -11.73 -6.92 -33.74
N ASP A 713 -11.15 -7.89 -33.04
CA ASP A 713 -9.70 -7.99 -32.91
C ASP A 713 -9.11 -8.55 -34.22
N GLY A 714 -7.93 -8.08 -34.61
CA GLY A 714 -7.26 -8.50 -35.85
C GLY A 714 -6.36 -9.72 -35.65
N GLY A 715 -6.18 -10.48 -36.72
CA GLY A 715 -5.37 -11.71 -36.71
C GLY A 715 -6.13 -12.92 -36.16
N GLU A 716 -5.47 -14.08 -36.12
CA GLU A 716 -5.98 -15.27 -35.44
C GLU A 716 -5.13 -15.54 -34.19
N PRO A 717 -5.75 -15.95 -33.06
CA PRO A 717 -4.99 -16.28 -31.86
C PRO A 717 -3.93 -17.35 -32.11
N GLN A 718 -2.65 -16.99 -31.95
CA GLN A 718 -1.53 -17.89 -32.19
C GLN A 718 -0.25 -17.40 -31.50
N ILE A 719 0.60 -18.33 -31.09
CA ILE A 719 1.94 -18.00 -30.59
C ILE A 719 2.80 -17.53 -31.74
N THR A 720 3.40 -16.35 -31.58
CA THR A 720 4.27 -15.70 -32.57
C THR A 720 5.75 -15.81 -32.22
N ALA A 721 6.07 -15.97 -30.93
CA ALA A 721 7.41 -16.28 -30.45
C ALA A 721 7.34 -17.32 -29.32
N GLN A 722 8.07 -18.42 -29.48
CA GLN A 722 8.22 -19.47 -28.48
C GLN A 722 9.29 -19.09 -27.45
N PRO A 723 9.19 -19.58 -26.19
CA PRO A 723 10.29 -19.45 -25.25
C PRO A 723 11.54 -20.17 -25.76
N GLU A 724 12.72 -19.72 -25.33
CA GLU A 724 13.95 -20.43 -25.63
C GLU A 724 13.89 -21.86 -25.08
N ALA A 725 14.33 -22.84 -25.89
CA ALA A 725 14.18 -24.25 -25.53
C ALA A 725 14.95 -24.64 -24.25
N ARG A 726 15.92 -23.84 -23.85
CA ARG A 726 16.74 -24.04 -22.67
C ARG A 726 17.18 -22.71 -22.11
N MET A 727 17.18 -22.60 -20.78
CA MET A 727 17.67 -21.44 -20.06
C MET A 727 18.27 -21.80 -18.72
N HIS A 728 18.94 -20.82 -18.14
CA HIS A 728 19.63 -20.92 -16.86
C HIS A 728 18.82 -20.20 -15.78
N ARG A 729 19.20 -20.37 -14.51
CA ARG A 729 18.70 -19.46 -13.46
C ARG A 729 19.36 -18.10 -13.63
N PHE A 730 18.69 -17.07 -13.12
CA PHE A 730 18.98 -15.66 -13.36
C PHE A 730 18.76 -15.28 -14.84
N ASP A 731 17.68 -15.82 -15.41
CA ASP A 731 17.18 -15.55 -16.76
C ASP A 731 15.65 -15.67 -16.76
N ALA A 732 14.97 -15.36 -17.86
CA ALA A 732 13.51 -15.44 -17.93
C ALA A 732 12.96 -15.96 -19.24
N ALA A 733 11.88 -16.74 -19.15
CA ALA A 733 11.20 -17.30 -20.32
C ALA A 733 10.17 -16.30 -20.80
N ALA A 734 10.23 -15.95 -22.08
CA ALA A 734 9.25 -15.09 -22.72
C ALA A 734 8.47 -15.85 -23.80
N VAL A 735 7.15 -15.70 -23.80
CA VAL A 735 6.27 -16.16 -24.89
C VAL A 735 5.47 -14.98 -25.41
N SER A 736 5.40 -14.83 -26.74
CA SER A 736 4.55 -13.80 -27.37
C SER A 736 3.49 -14.44 -28.26
N TRP A 737 2.30 -13.86 -28.30
CA TRP A 737 1.18 -14.34 -29.10
C TRP A 737 0.30 -13.19 -29.58
N ILE A 738 -0.47 -13.45 -30.64
CA ILE A 738 -1.63 -12.63 -30.97
C ILE A 738 -2.80 -13.12 -30.12
N GLY A 739 -3.43 -12.21 -29.37
CA GLY A 739 -4.57 -12.49 -28.51
C GLY A 739 -5.72 -11.50 -28.77
N GLY A 740 -6.69 -11.45 -27.85
CA GLY A 740 -7.72 -10.41 -27.88
C GLY A 740 -7.20 -9.04 -27.48
N SER A 741 -8.03 -8.01 -27.67
CA SER A 741 -7.69 -6.66 -27.25
C SER A 741 -7.58 -6.49 -25.75
N THR A 742 -6.90 -5.43 -25.33
CA THR A 742 -6.82 -5.04 -23.90
C THR A 742 -8.20 -4.73 -23.29
N TYR A 743 -9.22 -4.49 -24.11
CA TYR A 743 -10.61 -4.30 -23.67
C TYR A 743 -11.32 -5.62 -23.28
N GLU A 744 -10.87 -6.77 -23.80
CA GLU A 744 -11.38 -8.08 -23.39
C GLU A 744 -10.79 -8.54 -22.03
N GLY A 745 -10.02 -7.66 -21.39
CA GLY A 745 -9.30 -7.94 -20.15
C GLY A 745 -7.98 -8.64 -20.38
N PHE A 746 -7.29 -8.93 -19.29
CA PHE A 746 -6.03 -9.64 -19.32
C PHE A 746 -6.25 -11.15 -19.58
N PRO A 747 -5.50 -11.77 -20.50
CA PRO A 747 -5.49 -13.21 -20.64
C PRO A 747 -5.00 -13.87 -19.34
N GLU A 748 -5.54 -15.05 -19.03
CA GLU A 748 -4.99 -15.93 -18.01
C GLU A 748 -3.71 -16.56 -18.56
N VAL A 749 -2.62 -16.46 -17.81
CA VAL A 749 -1.35 -17.12 -18.15
C VAL A 749 -0.86 -17.85 -16.93
N VAL A 750 -0.54 -19.13 -17.11
CA VAL A 750 0.12 -19.95 -16.11
C VAL A 750 1.35 -20.61 -16.70
N VAL A 751 2.34 -20.86 -15.85
CA VAL A 751 3.50 -21.69 -16.17
C VAL A 751 3.32 -23.00 -15.43
N GLU A 752 3.45 -24.10 -16.17
CA GLU A 752 3.40 -25.45 -15.63
C GLU A 752 4.77 -26.11 -15.71
N ARG A 753 5.14 -26.84 -14.67
CA ARG A 753 6.31 -27.73 -14.62
C ARG A 753 5.88 -29.16 -14.83
N GLN A 754 6.65 -29.92 -15.60
CA GLN A 754 6.45 -31.35 -15.77
C GLN A 754 6.73 -32.09 -14.45
N ASP A 755 5.73 -32.84 -13.96
CA ASP A 755 5.84 -33.69 -12.76
C ASP A 755 5.37 -35.11 -13.08
N GLY A 756 6.33 -36.04 -13.17
CA GLY A 756 6.10 -37.38 -13.70
C GLY A 756 5.57 -37.35 -15.14
N ASP A 757 4.39 -37.95 -15.35
CA ASP A 757 3.67 -37.93 -16.64
C ASP A 757 2.70 -36.73 -16.76
N GLY A 758 2.60 -35.89 -15.72
CA GLY A 758 1.67 -34.77 -15.64
C GLY A 758 2.34 -33.40 -15.64
N TRP A 759 1.52 -32.37 -15.40
CA TRP A 759 1.92 -30.97 -15.30
C TRP A 759 1.39 -30.40 -13.98
N ALA A 760 2.26 -29.72 -13.24
CA ALA A 760 1.95 -29.05 -11.98
C ALA A 760 2.13 -27.54 -12.15
N LEU A 761 1.34 -26.74 -11.44
CA LEU A 761 1.46 -25.29 -11.49
C LEU A 761 2.79 -24.83 -10.90
N ALA A 762 3.47 -23.89 -11.58
CA ALA A 762 4.74 -23.32 -11.15
C ALA A 762 4.72 -21.79 -11.10
N GLY A 763 3.89 -21.13 -11.91
CA GLY A 763 3.76 -19.67 -11.90
C GLY A 763 2.38 -19.20 -12.30
N THR A 764 1.98 -18.05 -11.74
CA THR A 764 0.71 -17.38 -12.00
C THR A 764 0.91 -15.88 -12.17
N LEU A 765 -0.14 -15.20 -12.67
CA LEU A 765 -0.20 -13.74 -12.75
C LEU A 765 -0.35 -13.04 -11.39
N ASP A 766 -0.37 -13.76 -10.27
CA ASP A 766 -0.38 -13.16 -8.94
C ASP A 766 1.00 -12.59 -8.55
N GLY A 767 2.01 -12.78 -9.41
CA GLY A 767 3.30 -12.09 -9.32
C GLY A 767 4.51 -12.94 -9.75
N GLU A 768 4.32 -14.19 -10.20
CA GLU A 768 5.41 -14.96 -10.83
C GLU A 768 5.54 -14.66 -12.33
N ILE A 769 4.43 -14.31 -12.97
CA ILE A 769 4.34 -14.04 -14.40
C ILE A 769 3.96 -12.59 -14.61
N GLN A 770 4.70 -11.88 -15.45
CA GLN A 770 4.41 -10.51 -15.84
C GLN A 770 3.84 -10.48 -17.26
N LEU A 771 2.97 -9.52 -17.54
CA LEU A 771 2.37 -9.32 -18.87
C LEU A 771 2.71 -7.97 -19.44
N HIS A 772 2.92 -7.94 -20.76
CA HIS A 772 3.05 -6.74 -21.57
C HIS A 772 2.13 -6.83 -22.78
N ALA A 773 1.54 -5.71 -23.20
CA ALA A 773 0.75 -5.62 -24.42
C ALA A 773 1.21 -4.49 -25.34
N ARG A 774 1.27 -4.77 -26.64
CA ARG A 774 1.58 -3.75 -27.64
C ARG A 774 0.33 -2.98 -28.05
N PHE A 775 0.39 -1.65 -27.93
CA PHE A 775 -0.64 -0.74 -28.39
C PHE A 775 -0.45 -0.27 -29.84
N PRO A 776 -1.50 0.25 -30.51
CA PRO A 776 -1.36 1.00 -31.74
C PRO A 776 -0.26 2.06 -31.63
N GLY A 777 0.63 2.10 -32.63
CA GLY A 777 1.79 2.98 -32.59
C GLY A 777 1.39 4.46 -32.45
N ALA A 778 2.23 5.25 -31.79
CA ALA A 778 2.03 6.68 -31.63
C ALA A 778 3.29 7.49 -31.92
N THR A 779 3.14 8.80 -32.02
CA THR A 779 4.23 9.77 -32.04
C THR A 779 4.01 10.75 -30.89
N GLN A 780 4.97 10.80 -29.97
CA GLN A 780 4.97 11.77 -28.88
C GLN A 780 5.36 13.15 -29.42
N ILE A 781 4.53 14.17 -29.21
CA ILE A 781 4.85 15.55 -29.68
C ILE A 781 5.71 16.32 -28.66
N ILE A 782 5.56 16.00 -27.37
CA ILE A 782 6.28 16.66 -26.27
C ILE A 782 6.87 15.57 -25.37
N PRO A 783 8.20 15.40 -25.34
CA PRO A 783 8.87 14.46 -24.46
C PRO A 783 9.03 15.10 -23.06
N ALA A 784 8.00 15.01 -22.22
CA ALA A 784 8.02 15.38 -20.79
C ALA A 784 6.64 15.09 -20.15
N GLU A 785 6.53 15.30 -18.84
CA GLU A 785 5.24 15.43 -18.15
C GLU A 785 4.32 16.42 -18.87
N GLY A 786 3.05 16.02 -19.05
CA GLY A 786 2.06 16.74 -19.86
C GLY A 786 2.16 16.46 -21.36
N GLY A 787 2.94 15.46 -21.78
CA GLY A 787 3.09 15.05 -23.17
C GLY A 787 1.82 14.45 -23.78
N PHE A 788 1.67 14.59 -25.11
CA PHE A 788 0.55 14.03 -25.87
C PHE A 788 1.06 13.12 -26.99
N ASN A 789 0.51 11.91 -27.04
CA ASN A 789 0.74 10.95 -28.10
C ASN A 789 -0.31 11.10 -29.21
N ILE A 790 0.14 11.32 -30.45
CA ILE A 790 -0.74 11.24 -31.62
C ILE A 790 -0.69 9.82 -32.17
N PRO A 791 -1.84 9.16 -32.37
CA PRO A 791 -1.86 7.84 -32.98
C PRO A 791 -1.28 7.87 -34.40
N GLN A 792 -0.47 6.87 -34.72
CA GLN A 792 -0.05 6.62 -36.08
C GLN A 792 -1.28 6.19 -36.90
N ILE A 793 -1.60 6.98 -37.93
CA ILE A 793 -2.82 6.80 -38.73
C ILE A 793 -2.97 5.38 -39.31
N PRO A 794 -1.92 4.70 -39.81
CA PRO A 794 -2.05 3.33 -40.30
C PRO A 794 -2.55 2.34 -39.24
N ASP A 795 -1.98 2.35 -38.04
CA ASP A 795 -2.36 1.44 -36.95
C ASP A 795 -3.77 1.75 -36.45
N LEU A 796 -4.12 3.04 -36.30
CA LEU A 796 -5.47 3.44 -35.89
C LEU A 796 -6.53 3.02 -36.92
N LEU A 797 -6.23 3.14 -38.22
CA LEU A 797 -7.12 2.67 -39.28
C LEU A 797 -7.19 1.13 -39.31
N SER A 798 -6.09 0.45 -39.00
CA SER A 798 -6.07 -1.01 -38.85
C SER A 798 -6.98 -1.46 -37.71
N TRP A 799 -6.87 -0.82 -36.54
CA TRP A 799 -7.72 -1.08 -35.38
C TRP A 799 -9.19 -0.82 -35.72
N ALA A 800 -9.51 0.33 -36.29
CA ALA A 800 -10.90 0.67 -36.65
C ALA A 800 -11.51 -0.28 -37.71
N ALA A 801 -10.68 -0.93 -38.52
CA ALA A 801 -11.11 -1.93 -39.50
C ALA A 801 -11.16 -3.37 -38.94
N GLY A 802 -10.76 -3.56 -37.68
CA GLY A 802 -10.64 -4.86 -37.03
C GLY A 802 -9.50 -5.72 -37.56
N ASN A 803 -8.40 -5.09 -37.99
CA ASN A 803 -7.21 -5.76 -38.53
C ASN A 803 -5.96 -5.54 -37.67
N PHE A 804 -6.07 -4.81 -36.54
CA PHE A 804 -4.93 -4.62 -35.64
C PHE A 804 -4.73 -5.86 -34.77
N GLU A 805 -3.55 -6.45 -34.85
CA GLU A 805 -3.17 -7.63 -34.10
C GLU A 805 -2.66 -7.22 -32.72
N TRP A 806 -3.37 -7.65 -31.68
CA TRP A 806 -2.98 -7.39 -30.29
C TRP A 806 -1.91 -8.40 -29.86
N GLN A 807 -0.66 -7.94 -29.88
CA GLN A 807 0.48 -8.74 -29.46
C GLN A 807 0.66 -8.63 -27.95
N TRP A 808 0.62 -9.77 -27.29
CA TRP A 808 0.90 -9.93 -25.86
C TRP A 808 2.24 -10.64 -25.68
N THR A 809 2.90 -10.34 -24.56
CA THR A 809 4.10 -11.06 -24.11
C THR A 809 3.95 -11.39 -22.63
N ALA A 810 4.23 -12.63 -22.27
CA ALA A 810 4.31 -13.08 -20.88
C ALA A 810 5.75 -13.44 -20.54
N ASN A 811 6.19 -13.10 -19.33
CA ASN A 811 7.53 -13.35 -18.84
C ASN A 811 7.50 -14.14 -17.53
N TYR A 812 8.39 -15.12 -17.38
CA TYR A 812 8.55 -15.93 -16.17
C TYR A 812 10.03 -16.05 -15.80
N GLU A 813 10.43 -15.45 -14.68
CA GLU A 813 11.81 -15.46 -14.20
C GLU A 813 12.17 -16.81 -13.54
N ALA A 814 13.29 -17.39 -13.96
CA ALA A 814 13.95 -18.48 -13.26
C ALA A 814 15.02 -17.87 -12.34
N PHE A 815 14.87 -17.94 -11.02
CA PHE A 815 15.74 -17.23 -10.10
C PHE A 815 16.10 -18.05 -8.87
N ALA A 816 17.09 -17.57 -8.14
CA ALA A 816 17.31 -17.96 -6.77
C ALA A 816 17.26 -16.73 -5.87
N SER A 817 16.66 -16.89 -4.70
CA SER A 817 16.48 -15.83 -3.71
C SER A 817 16.93 -16.34 -2.35
N GLU A 818 17.52 -15.48 -1.52
CA GLU A 818 17.74 -15.76 -0.11
C GLU A 818 16.42 -15.93 0.65
N LEU A 819 15.32 -15.40 0.12
CA LEU A 819 14.01 -15.50 0.74
C LEU A 819 13.42 -16.90 0.51
N PRO A 820 12.83 -17.53 1.52
CA PRO A 820 12.00 -18.71 1.32
C PRO A 820 10.65 -18.29 0.75
N LEU A 821 10.37 -18.64 -0.50
CA LEU A 821 9.15 -18.28 -1.23
C LEU A 821 8.37 -19.54 -1.62
N PRO A 822 7.03 -19.59 -1.42
CA PRO A 822 6.21 -20.76 -1.75
C PRO A 822 5.89 -20.84 -3.25
N GLU A 823 5.95 -22.05 -3.81
CA GLU A 823 5.43 -22.34 -5.17
C GLU A 823 3.89 -22.41 -5.14
N PRO A 824 3.20 -22.01 -6.22
CA PRO A 824 1.76 -22.22 -6.34
C PRO A 824 1.37 -23.70 -6.15
N GLY A 825 0.37 -23.96 -5.32
CA GLY A 825 -0.12 -25.32 -5.04
C GLY A 825 0.64 -26.08 -3.96
N ASP A 826 1.77 -25.56 -3.47
CA ASP A 826 2.36 -26.03 -2.22
C ASP A 826 1.71 -25.29 -1.03
N SER A 827 1.31 -26.07 -0.02
CA SER A 827 0.71 -25.56 1.21
C SER A 827 1.69 -25.55 2.39
N GLN A 828 2.96 -25.91 2.16
CA GLN A 828 3.99 -25.90 3.18
C GLN A 828 4.82 -24.62 3.11
N ARG A 829 4.99 -23.97 4.26
CA ARG A 829 5.89 -22.83 4.40
C ARG A 829 7.34 -23.27 4.20
N PRO A 830 8.04 -22.75 3.18
CA PRO A 830 9.43 -23.10 2.93
C PRO A 830 10.35 -22.56 4.04
N GLN A 831 11.38 -23.34 4.36
CA GLN A 831 12.41 -23.00 5.36
C GLN A 831 13.77 -22.67 4.72
N ALA A 832 13.96 -23.06 3.45
CA ALA A 832 15.20 -22.86 2.71
C ALA A 832 15.04 -21.72 1.69
N PRO A 833 16.14 -21.05 1.31
CA PRO A 833 16.17 -20.11 0.20
C PRO A 833 15.45 -20.66 -1.04
N TYR A 834 14.69 -19.81 -1.73
CA TYR A 834 13.98 -20.21 -2.93
C TYR A 834 14.94 -20.40 -4.09
N VAL A 835 14.73 -21.48 -4.86
CA VAL A 835 15.45 -21.76 -6.09
C VAL A 835 14.44 -22.32 -7.08
N THR A 836 14.27 -21.67 -8.24
CA THR A 836 13.42 -22.21 -9.30
C THR A 836 13.92 -23.62 -9.67
N PRO A 837 13.09 -24.66 -9.53
CA PRO A 837 13.54 -26.03 -9.76
C PRO A 837 14.02 -26.27 -11.20
N ALA A 838 15.02 -27.12 -11.38
CA ALA A 838 15.37 -27.56 -12.71
C ALA A 838 14.29 -28.53 -13.23
N GLY A 839 13.97 -28.44 -14.53
CA GLY A 839 12.92 -29.26 -15.11
C GLY A 839 12.44 -28.75 -16.47
N THR A 840 11.42 -29.43 -16.99
CA THR A 840 10.73 -29.05 -18.22
C THR A 840 9.49 -28.23 -17.86
N TYR A 841 9.30 -27.11 -18.53
CA TYR A 841 8.23 -26.16 -18.30
C TYR A 841 7.49 -25.81 -19.59
N ARG A 842 6.29 -25.25 -19.47
CA ARG A 842 5.52 -24.67 -20.58
C ARG A 842 4.61 -23.54 -20.09
N PHE A 843 4.25 -22.63 -20.99
CA PHE A 843 3.17 -21.68 -20.77
C PHE A 843 1.84 -22.26 -21.25
N VAL A 844 0.78 -21.99 -20.49
CA VAL A 844 -0.61 -22.19 -20.89
C VAL A 844 -1.31 -20.84 -20.82
N ILE A 845 -1.88 -20.43 -21.94
CA ILE A 845 -2.46 -19.10 -22.14
C ILE A 845 -3.92 -19.28 -22.52
N ARG A 846 -4.83 -18.62 -21.79
CA ARG A 846 -6.25 -18.58 -22.10
C ARG A 846 -6.73 -17.14 -22.16
N GLY A 847 -7.57 -16.84 -23.13
CA GLY A 847 -8.14 -15.50 -23.25
C GLY A 847 -9.36 -15.47 -24.13
N HIS A 848 -9.93 -14.29 -24.26
CA HIS A 848 -11.04 -14.01 -25.16
C HIS A 848 -10.55 -13.16 -26.33
N HIS A 849 -11.03 -13.45 -27.54
CA HIS A 849 -10.74 -12.67 -28.75
C HIS A 849 -12.04 -12.28 -29.46
N ARG A 850 -12.23 -10.98 -29.67
CA ARG A 850 -13.43 -10.47 -30.33
C ARG A 850 -13.45 -10.86 -31.80
N GLY A 851 -14.31 -11.81 -32.15
CA GLY A 851 -14.44 -12.37 -33.51
C GLY A 851 -14.05 -13.84 -33.63
N HIS A 852 -13.26 -14.37 -32.70
CA HIS A 852 -12.85 -15.79 -32.64
C HIS A 852 -13.34 -16.51 -31.37
N GLY A 853 -13.76 -15.77 -30.33
CA GLY A 853 -14.22 -16.32 -29.07
C GLY A 853 -13.08 -16.66 -28.11
N ASP A 854 -13.33 -17.57 -27.18
CA ASP A 854 -12.31 -18.04 -26.23
C ASP A 854 -11.24 -18.86 -26.95
N TYR A 855 -9.98 -18.68 -26.55
CA TYR A 855 -8.84 -19.42 -27.09
C TYR A 855 -7.97 -20.00 -25.98
N GLU A 856 -7.27 -21.09 -26.30
CA GLU A 856 -6.20 -21.68 -25.47
C GLU A 856 -4.96 -21.90 -26.36
N LEU A 857 -3.81 -21.43 -25.89
CA LEU A 857 -2.51 -21.63 -26.53
C LEU A 857 -1.55 -22.27 -25.53
N ILE A 858 -0.75 -23.22 -26.00
CA ILE A 858 0.27 -23.89 -25.19
C ILE A 858 1.61 -23.73 -25.90
N SER A 859 2.62 -23.23 -25.19
CA SER A 859 3.96 -23.05 -25.76
C SER A 859 4.64 -24.38 -26.06
N GLU A 860 5.70 -24.33 -26.86
CA GLU A 860 6.70 -25.39 -26.83
C GLU A 860 7.31 -25.49 -25.42
N ASN A 861 7.79 -26.70 -25.09
CA ASN A 861 8.43 -26.93 -23.80
C ASN A 861 9.80 -26.25 -23.77
N PHE A 862 10.14 -25.66 -22.63
CA PHE A 862 11.47 -25.16 -22.34
C PHE A 862 12.06 -25.85 -21.11
N VAL A 863 13.39 -25.84 -20.99
CA VAL A 863 14.09 -26.48 -19.87
C VAL A 863 14.83 -25.44 -19.06
N ILE A 864 14.58 -25.44 -17.75
CA ILE A 864 15.42 -24.73 -16.78
C ILE A 864 16.46 -25.74 -16.29
N ASP A 865 17.75 -25.44 -16.51
CA ASP A 865 18.84 -26.30 -16.06
C ASP A 865 19.65 -25.70 -14.89
N ASN A 866 20.59 -26.48 -14.37
CA ASN A 866 21.46 -26.10 -13.26
C ASN A 866 22.81 -25.55 -13.76
N ALA A 867 22.93 -25.10 -15.01
CA ALA A 867 24.16 -24.46 -15.43
C ALA A 867 24.20 -23.02 -14.89
N ALA A 868 25.35 -22.65 -14.32
CA ALA A 868 25.65 -21.30 -13.89
C ALA A 868 26.93 -20.80 -14.58
N PRO A 869 27.14 -19.48 -14.67
CA PRO A 869 28.34 -18.89 -15.25
C PRO A 869 29.58 -19.04 -14.36
N ILE A 870 29.74 -20.15 -13.62
CA ILE A 870 30.90 -20.40 -12.74
C ILE A 870 32.13 -20.69 -13.61
N ARG A 871 33.22 -19.95 -13.35
CA ARG A 871 34.47 -20.01 -14.11
C ARG A 871 35.65 -20.39 -13.23
N ALA A 872 36.62 -21.09 -13.83
CA ALA A 872 37.98 -21.21 -13.29
C ALA A 872 38.91 -20.36 -14.15
N GLU A 873 39.50 -19.34 -13.54
CA GLU A 873 40.39 -18.39 -14.18
C GLU A 873 41.82 -18.53 -13.65
N ASN A 874 42.80 -18.01 -14.38
CA ASN A 874 44.20 -17.96 -13.96
C ASN A 874 44.78 -19.33 -13.54
N LEU A 875 44.37 -20.41 -14.22
CA LEU A 875 44.84 -21.77 -13.97
C LEU A 875 46.37 -21.83 -14.05
N ARG A 876 46.99 -22.34 -12.97
CA ARG A 876 48.44 -22.55 -12.90
C ARG A 876 48.80 -23.75 -12.04
N VAL A 877 49.94 -24.36 -12.32
CA VAL A 877 50.51 -25.40 -11.46
C VAL A 877 51.47 -24.78 -10.46
N ALA A 878 51.26 -25.05 -9.17
CA ALA A 878 52.16 -24.62 -8.11
C ALA A 878 52.27 -25.71 -7.03
N GLY A 879 53.51 -26.07 -6.66
CA GLY A 879 53.76 -27.03 -5.59
C GLY A 879 53.18 -28.44 -5.81
N GLY A 880 52.97 -28.86 -7.05
CA GLY A 880 52.37 -30.17 -7.37
C GLY A 880 50.83 -30.19 -7.36
N ALA A 881 50.20 -29.02 -7.30
CA ALA A 881 48.76 -28.84 -7.29
C ALA A 881 48.29 -27.94 -8.44
N LEU A 882 47.01 -28.02 -8.79
CA LEU A 882 46.35 -27.01 -9.60
C LEU A 882 45.90 -25.87 -8.69
N GLU A 883 46.23 -24.63 -9.06
CA GLU A 883 45.67 -23.41 -8.46
C GLU A 883 44.90 -22.63 -9.52
N PHE A 884 43.75 -22.08 -9.16
CA PHE A 884 42.94 -21.20 -10.01
C PHE A 884 42.09 -20.26 -9.15
N GLU A 885 41.61 -19.19 -9.77
CA GLU A 885 40.66 -18.26 -9.18
C GLU A 885 39.24 -18.66 -9.62
N LEU A 886 38.33 -18.74 -8.66
CA LEU A 886 36.92 -18.99 -8.94
C LEU A 886 36.22 -17.67 -9.27
N GLY A 887 35.40 -17.66 -10.32
CA GLY A 887 34.72 -16.46 -10.80
C GLY A 887 33.34 -16.73 -11.42
N PRO A 888 32.71 -15.70 -11.99
CA PRO A 888 33.24 -14.35 -12.14
C PRO A 888 33.28 -13.59 -10.82
N VAL A 889 34.33 -12.79 -10.65
CA VAL A 889 34.41 -11.73 -9.65
C VAL A 889 34.42 -10.41 -10.40
N ASN A 890 33.38 -9.60 -10.23
CA ASN A 890 33.26 -8.32 -10.92
C ASN A 890 33.45 -7.17 -9.94
N VAL A 891 34.04 -6.09 -10.45
CA VAL A 891 34.27 -4.86 -9.69
C VAL A 891 33.50 -3.72 -10.35
N TYR A 892 32.58 -3.13 -9.59
CA TYR A 892 31.73 -2.03 -10.04
C TYR A 892 32.16 -0.72 -9.41
N ASN A 893 32.21 0.33 -10.23
CA ASN A 893 32.67 1.67 -9.82
C ASN A 893 31.61 2.77 -10.08
N SER A 894 30.49 2.42 -10.72
CA SER A 894 29.40 3.34 -11.07
C SER A 894 28.09 2.81 -10.52
N PHE A 895 27.30 3.67 -9.89
CA PHE A 895 26.02 3.34 -9.28
C PHE A 895 25.04 4.49 -9.43
N THR A 896 23.74 4.20 -9.40
CA THR A 896 22.70 5.20 -9.19
C THR A 896 22.61 5.55 -7.71
N ASP A 897 22.46 6.82 -7.34
CA ASP A 897 22.30 7.22 -5.93
C ASP A 897 20.89 6.94 -5.43
N GLY A 898 20.75 6.17 -4.35
CA GLY A 898 19.44 5.83 -3.79
C GLY A 898 18.54 5.05 -4.77
N ALA A 899 17.23 4.99 -4.48
CA ALA A 899 16.28 4.15 -5.21
C ALA A 899 15.57 4.83 -6.41
N GLY A 900 15.66 6.15 -6.55
CA GLY A 900 14.92 6.92 -7.57
C GLY A 900 15.48 6.79 -8.99
N HIS A 901 14.60 6.61 -9.97
CA HIS A 901 14.93 6.44 -11.40
C HIS A 901 15.54 7.69 -12.08
N ASP A 902 15.32 8.89 -11.54
CA ASP A 902 15.80 10.18 -12.06
C ASP A 902 17.09 10.66 -11.38
N ARG A 903 17.66 9.84 -10.49
CA ARG A 903 18.86 10.19 -9.73
C ARG A 903 20.10 10.11 -10.62
N PRO A 904 21.07 11.05 -10.45
CA PRO A 904 22.28 11.05 -11.25
C PRO A 904 23.11 9.78 -10.98
N GLN A 905 23.79 9.30 -12.02
CA GLN A 905 24.88 8.34 -11.85
C GLN A 905 25.97 8.97 -10.97
N VAL A 906 26.38 8.24 -9.95
CA VAL A 906 27.50 8.59 -9.09
C VAL A 906 28.67 7.70 -9.46
N GLU A 907 29.73 8.30 -9.99
CA GLU A 907 31.04 7.66 -9.98
C GLU A 907 31.45 7.50 -8.51
N SER A 908 31.52 6.27 -8.02
CA SER A 908 31.93 6.02 -6.63
C SER A 908 33.41 6.38 -6.46
N ALA A 909 33.78 6.86 -5.28
CA ALA A 909 35.18 7.03 -4.90
C ALA A 909 35.86 5.70 -4.48
N ALA A 910 35.11 4.59 -4.32
CA ALA A 910 35.61 3.29 -3.88
C ALA A 910 34.95 2.11 -4.64
N PRO A 911 35.73 1.29 -5.38
CA PRO A 911 35.25 0.09 -6.07
C PRO A 911 34.55 -0.91 -5.15
N HIS A 912 33.44 -1.51 -5.60
CA HIS A 912 32.78 -2.62 -4.92
C HIS A 912 32.98 -3.93 -5.68
N GLU A 913 33.49 -4.95 -4.99
CA GLU A 913 33.75 -6.29 -5.53
C GLU A 913 32.59 -7.24 -5.20
N PHE A 914 32.13 -8.02 -6.17
CA PHE A 914 31.09 -9.02 -6.04
C PHE A 914 31.63 -10.37 -6.50
N GLY A 915 31.56 -11.39 -5.64
CA GLY A 915 32.17 -12.70 -5.86
C GLY A 915 32.16 -13.57 -4.58
N PRO A 916 32.72 -14.79 -4.62
CA PRO A 916 33.53 -15.37 -5.70
C PRO A 916 32.73 -15.85 -6.92
N ILE A 917 31.40 -15.88 -6.84
CA ILE A 917 30.50 -16.12 -7.98
C ILE A 917 29.51 -14.94 -8.01
N ASP A 918 29.72 -13.98 -8.90
CA ASP A 918 28.74 -12.91 -9.17
C ASP A 918 27.68 -13.43 -10.14
N TYR A 919 26.43 -13.45 -9.71
CA TYR A 919 25.32 -13.86 -10.58
C TYR A 919 24.91 -12.71 -11.50
N PRO A 920 24.29 -12.98 -12.66
CA PRO A 920 23.68 -11.93 -13.47
C PRO A 920 22.70 -11.09 -12.64
N ASP A 921 22.73 -9.77 -12.78
CA ASP A 921 21.76 -8.90 -12.10
C ASP A 921 20.42 -8.84 -12.82
N SER A 922 20.42 -9.05 -14.14
CA SER A 922 19.28 -8.89 -15.02
C SER A 922 19.41 -9.80 -16.26
N TYR A 923 18.48 -9.66 -17.21
CA TYR A 923 18.37 -10.47 -18.42
C TYR A 923 17.82 -9.65 -19.59
N GLU A 924 18.01 -10.13 -20.83
CA GLU A 924 17.44 -9.47 -22.01
C GLU A 924 15.92 -9.63 -22.02
N THR A 925 15.20 -8.51 -22.13
CA THR A 925 13.74 -8.53 -22.02
C THR A 925 13.05 -7.52 -22.94
N ALA A 926 11.79 -7.83 -23.26
CA ALA A 926 10.89 -6.90 -23.94
C ALA A 926 10.22 -5.91 -22.96
N PHE A 927 10.38 -6.10 -21.65
CA PHE A 927 9.76 -5.29 -20.60
C PHE A 927 10.62 -4.05 -20.30
N PRO A 928 10.19 -2.84 -20.68
CA PRO A 928 11.01 -1.63 -20.57
C PRO A 928 11.39 -1.23 -19.13
N TRP A 929 10.63 -1.71 -18.15
CA TRP A 929 10.88 -1.42 -16.74
C TRP A 929 12.18 -2.04 -16.22
N ILE A 930 12.53 -3.22 -16.74
CA ILE A 930 13.72 -3.94 -16.30
C ILE A 930 14.97 -3.23 -16.82
N ARG A 931 15.84 -2.83 -15.89
CA ARG A 931 17.07 -2.08 -16.15
C ARG A 931 18.19 -2.60 -15.25
N GLU A 932 19.33 -2.95 -15.85
CA GLU A 932 20.53 -3.40 -15.12
C GLU A 932 21.22 -2.20 -14.43
N GLU A 933 20.57 -1.70 -13.37
CA GLU A 933 21.01 -0.51 -12.63
C GLU A 933 21.22 -0.84 -11.15
N ARG A 934 22.48 -0.79 -10.71
CA ARG A 934 22.84 -0.96 -9.29
C ARG A 934 22.72 0.38 -8.54
N ASN A 935 21.98 0.37 -7.46
CA ASN A 935 21.72 1.50 -6.57
C ASN A 935 22.64 1.46 -5.35
N LEU A 936 23.32 2.56 -5.03
CA LEU A 936 24.15 2.69 -3.82
C LEU A 936 23.42 3.53 -2.78
N HIS A 937 23.21 2.97 -1.60
CA HIS A 937 22.74 3.69 -0.42
C HIS A 937 23.90 3.87 0.55
N ARG A 938 24.10 5.12 0.99
CA ARG A 938 25.13 5.49 1.97
C ARG A 938 24.49 5.84 3.29
N TYR A 939 24.91 5.15 4.33
CA TYR A 939 24.50 5.36 5.70
C TYR A 939 25.71 5.84 6.53
N PRO A 940 25.52 6.44 7.71
CA PRO A 940 26.62 6.95 8.54
C PRO A 940 27.77 5.96 8.78
N ASP A 941 27.43 4.68 9.01
CA ASP A 941 28.40 3.63 9.36
C ASP A 941 28.52 2.51 8.30
N SER A 942 27.82 2.59 7.17
CA SER A 942 27.86 1.54 6.14
C SER A 942 27.41 2.01 4.76
N GLU A 943 27.77 1.27 3.71
CA GLU A 943 27.21 1.40 2.36
C GLU A 943 26.52 0.09 1.97
N GLN A 944 25.41 0.16 1.25
CA GLN A 944 24.67 -1.01 0.77
C GLN A 944 24.33 -0.84 -0.71
N VAL A 945 24.50 -1.91 -1.49
CA VAL A 945 24.12 -1.97 -2.90
C VAL A 945 22.82 -2.75 -3.08
N TYR A 946 21.94 -2.22 -3.91
CA TYR A 946 20.64 -2.80 -4.28
C TYR A 946 20.47 -2.82 -5.80
N CYS A 947 19.50 -3.60 -6.25
CA CYS A 947 19.08 -3.75 -7.64
C CYS A 947 17.56 -3.62 -7.68
N HIS A 948 17.03 -2.39 -7.67
CA HIS A 948 15.58 -2.18 -7.51
C HIS A 948 14.78 -2.44 -8.80
N HIS A 949 15.39 -2.20 -9.97
CA HIS A 949 14.75 -2.34 -11.27
C HIS A 949 15.33 -3.48 -12.11
N CYS A 950 16.26 -4.26 -11.58
CA CYS A 950 16.93 -5.27 -12.39
C CYS A 950 16.02 -6.47 -12.71
N THR A 951 15.02 -6.73 -11.87
CA THR A 951 14.20 -7.95 -11.88
C THR A 951 12.89 -7.74 -11.14
N PHE A 952 11.86 -8.50 -11.49
CA PHE A 952 10.57 -8.49 -10.79
C PHE A 952 10.64 -9.21 -9.44
N ARG A 953 11.54 -10.18 -9.29
CA ARG A 953 11.69 -11.02 -8.09
C ARG A 953 13.06 -10.79 -7.41
N PRO A 954 13.20 -10.98 -6.09
CA PRO A 954 14.45 -10.70 -5.39
C PRO A 954 15.54 -11.72 -5.70
N TRP A 955 16.38 -11.44 -6.70
CA TRP A 955 17.53 -12.27 -7.06
C TRP A 955 18.64 -12.20 -6.00
N LEU A 956 19.35 -13.32 -5.82
CA LEU A 956 20.64 -13.39 -5.15
C LEU A 956 21.72 -12.72 -6.01
N ASN A 957 22.55 -11.88 -5.39
CA ASN A 957 23.63 -11.19 -6.11
C ASN A 957 24.91 -12.03 -6.21
N VAL A 958 25.31 -12.72 -5.13
CA VAL A 958 26.56 -13.49 -5.08
C VAL A 958 26.35 -14.90 -4.54
N GLY A 959 27.22 -15.82 -4.96
CA GLY A 959 27.23 -17.22 -4.59
C GLY A 959 28.56 -17.67 -3.96
N GLU A 960 28.46 -18.69 -3.11
CA GLU A 960 29.61 -19.37 -2.52
C GLU A 960 29.79 -20.77 -3.14
N PRO A 961 31.03 -21.22 -3.38
CA PRO A 961 31.29 -22.58 -3.87
C PRO A 961 30.96 -23.62 -2.80
N ALA A 962 30.22 -24.66 -3.20
CA ALA A 962 30.01 -25.87 -2.41
C ALA A 962 30.90 -27.03 -2.87
N GLN A 963 31.26 -27.09 -4.15
CA GLN A 963 32.15 -28.10 -4.70
C GLN A 963 33.21 -27.45 -5.59
N VAL A 964 34.46 -27.88 -5.39
CA VAL A 964 35.59 -27.50 -6.23
C VAL A 964 36.39 -28.76 -6.55
N CYS A 965 36.34 -29.20 -7.80
CA CYS A 965 37.07 -30.36 -8.29
C CYS A 965 37.88 -30.01 -9.55
N ALA A 966 38.82 -30.88 -9.88
CA ALA A 966 39.52 -30.87 -11.16
C ALA A 966 39.95 -32.29 -11.53
N SER A 967 40.27 -32.48 -12.80
CA SER A 967 40.62 -33.76 -13.40
C SER A 967 42.00 -33.68 -14.08
N LEU A 968 42.81 -34.72 -13.89
CA LEU A 968 44.01 -34.97 -14.69
C LEU A 968 43.64 -35.81 -15.90
N LEU A 969 44.13 -35.41 -17.08
CA LEU A 969 43.85 -36.09 -18.33
C LEU A 969 45.16 -36.48 -19.04
N ALA A 970 45.18 -37.69 -19.59
CA ALA A 970 46.20 -38.14 -20.54
C ALA A 970 45.50 -38.72 -21.77
N ASP A 971 45.94 -38.33 -22.96
CA ASP A 971 45.30 -38.71 -24.23
C ASP A 971 43.76 -38.50 -24.26
N GLY A 972 43.27 -37.49 -23.54
CA GLY A 972 41.83 -37.17 -23.42
C GLY A 972 41.03 -38.07 -22.48
N ALA A 973 41.66 -39.03 -21.79
CA ALA A 973 41.04 -39.86 -20.77
C ALA A 973 41.34 -39.31 -19.36
N VAL A 974 40.33 -39.29 -18.48
CA VAL A 974 40.49 -38.88 -17.07
C VAL A 974 41.30 -39.94 -16.32
N LEU A 975 42.51 -39.58 -15.90
CA LEU A 975 43.38 -40.40 -15.05
C LEU A 975 42.97 -40.35 -13.58
N GLU A 976 42.66 -39.15 -13.10
CA GLU A 976 42.22 -38.90 -11.73
C GLU A 976 41.29 -37.68 -11.71
N ARG A 977 40.18 -37.79 -11.00
CA ARG A 977 39.37 -36.65 -10.58
C ARG A 977 39.59 -36.43 -9.10
N SER A 978 39.97 -35.23 -8.70
CA SER A 978 40.14 -34.84 -7.31
C SER A 978 39.24 -33.69 -6.93
N CYS A 979 38.66 -33.78 -5.74
CA CYS A 979 37.93 -32.70 -5.07
C CYS A 979 38.60 -32.34 -3.73
N GLU A 980 39.86 -32.75 -3.55
CA GLU A 980 40.67 -32.36 -2.39
C GLU A 980 41.14 -30.92 -2.60
N ALA A 981 40.22 -29.99 -2.36
CA ALA A 981 40.39 -28.57 -2.61
C ALA A 981 40.53 -27.77 -1.30
N SER A 982 41.36 -26.73 -1.33
CA SER A 982 41.54 -25.77 -0.23
C SER A 982 41.46 -24.34 -0.73
N ASN A 983 40.64 -23.51 -0.08
CA ASN A 983 40.58 -22.07 -0.32
C ASN A 983 41.84 -21.40 0.26
N LEU A 984 42.58 -20.67 -0.57
CA LEU A 984 43.80 -19.96 -0.22
C LEU A 984 43.57 -18.46 0.10
N GLY A 985 42.34 -17.96 -0.01
CA GLY A 985 41.94 -16.56 0.14
C GLY A 985 41.65 -15.87 -1.20
N ALA A 986 40.83 -14.80 -1.18
CA ALA A 986 40.48 -13.97 -2.36
C ALA A 986 40.06 -14.80 -3.59
N ALA A 987 39.04 -15.65 -3.43
CA ALA A 987 38.53 -16.57 -4.45
C ALA A 987 39.54 -17.59 -5.04
N THR A 988 40.78 -17.67 -4.52
CA THR A 988 41.79 -18.62 -5.02
C THR A 988 41.63 -20.00 -4.40
N TRP A 989 41.57 -21.02 -5.24
CA TRP A 989 41.45 -22.43 -4.83
C TRP A 989 42.65 -23.24 -5.29
N ARG A 990 43.02 -24.22 -4.47
CA ARG A 990 44.04 -25.22 -4.79
C ARG A 990 43.43 -26.61 -4.75
N VAL A 991 43.59 -27.39 -5.82
CA VAL A 991 43.18 -28.80 -5.91
C VAL A 991 44.43 -29.69 -5.93
N MET A 992 44.48 -30.63 -4.98
CA MET A 992 45.57 -31.59 -4.85
C MET A 992 45.24 -32.89 -5.60
N PHE A 993 46.25 -33.50 -6.22
CA PHE A 993 46.12 -34.81 -6.87
C PHE A 993 47.03 -35.84 -6.19
N LYS A 994 46.60 -37.10 -6.16
CA LYS A 994 47.42 -38.23 -5.68
C LYS A 994 48.41 -38.68 -6.75
N THR A 995 48.01 -38.58 -8.00
CA THR A 995 48.83 -38.86 -9.18
C THR A 995 49.74 -37.66 -9.44
N ALA A 996 51.01 -37.94 -9.75
CA ALA A 996 51.96 -36.90 -10.09
C ALA A 996 51.56 -36.23 -11.41
N LEU A 997 51.66 -34.89 -11.47
CA LEU A 997 51.18 -34.11 -12.62
C LEU A 997 51.91 -34.43 -13.93
N ASP A 998 53.13 -34.95 -13.87
CA ASP A 998 53.92 -35.38 -15.03
C ASP A 998 53.39 -36.67 -15.70
N ALA A 999 52.44 -37.37 -15.07
CA ALA A 999 51.74 -38.51 -15.64
C ALA A 999 50.57 -38.10 -16.55
N ALA A 1000 50.23 -36.81 -16.61
CA ALA A 1000 49.13 -36.25 -17.38
C ALA A 1000 49.64 -35.24 -18.42
N ASP A 1001 48.93 -35.12 -19.54
CA ASP A 1001 49.23 -34.12 -20.56
C ASP A 1001 48.49 -32.80 -20.29
N GLU A 1002 47.41 -32.87 -19.52
CA GLU A 1002 46.49 -31.78 -19.27
C GLU A 1002 45.86 -31.90 -17.87
N VAL A 1003 45.58 -30.76 -17.25
CA VAL A 1003 44.70 -30.66 -16.08
C VAL A 1003 43.52 -29.78 -16.45
N ALA A 1004 42.31 -30.22 -16.12
CA ALA A 1004 41.10 -29.49 -16.46
C ALA A 1004 40.06 -29.52 -15.35
N VAL A 1005 39.34 -28.41 -15.20
CA VAL A 1005 38.05 -28.35 -14.54
C VAL A 1005 37.00 -28.69 -15.60
N LEU A 1006 36.36 -29.85 -15.47
CA LEU A 1006 35.34 -30.32 -16.41
C LEU A 1006 33.96 -29.74 -16.05
N PRO A 1007 32.96 -29.76 -16.96
CA PRO A 1007 31.60 -29.35 -16.63
C PRO A 1007 31.07 -30.13 -15.42
N GLY A 1008 30.52 -29.41 -14.43
CA GLY A 1008 30.04 -29.95 -13.16
C GLY A 1008 31.12 -30.24 -12.11
N ASP A 1009 32.40 -29.93 -12.37
CA ASP A 1009 33.45 -30.03 -11.35
C ASP A 1009 33.40 -28.90 -10.32
N LEU A 1010 32.85 -27.74 -10.69
CA LEU A 1010 32.55 -26.64 -9.79
C LEU A 1010 31.04 -26.59 -9.57
N SER A 1011 30.62 -26.35 -8.32
CA SER A 1011 29.22 -26.02 -8.04
C SER A 1011 29.08 -25.03 -6.89
N ASP A 1012 28.04 -24.20 -6.96
CA ASP A 1012 27.63 -23.31 -5.88
C ASP A 1012 26.82 -24.05 -4.79
N ALA A 1013 26.48 -23.35 -3.72
CA ALA A 1013 25.60 -23.83 -2.65
C ALA A 1013 24.14 -24.09 -3.08
N LEU A 1014 23.73 -23.62 -4.25
CA LEU A 1014 22.40 -23.80 -4.84
C LEU A 1014 22.33 -25.03 -5.77
N GLY A 1015 23.46 -25.74 -5.94
CA GLY A 1015 23.59 -26.89 -6.82
C GLY A 1015 23.72 -26.54 -8.30
N GLN A 1016 23.99 -25.29 -8.64
CA GLN A 1016 24.35 -24.90 -10.00
C GLN A 1016 25.82 -25.20 -10.25
N GLY A 1017 26.13 -25.71 -11.45
CA GLY A 1017 27.47 -26.11 -11.82
C GLY A 1017 28.01 -25.35 -13.03
N ASN A 1018 29.33 -25.35 -13.18
CA ASN A 1018 29.96 -24.81 -14.38
C ASN A 1018 29.55 -25.62 -15.62
N ALA A 1019 29.11 -24.93 -16.68
CA ALA A 1019 28.83 -25.55 -17.97
C ALA A 1019 30.08 -25.69 -18.84
N GLU A 1020 31.05 -24.81 -18.66
CA GLU A 1020 32.27 -24.73 -19.48
C GLU A 1020 33.40 -25.60 -18.93
N ARG A 1021 34.31 -26.01 -19.83
CA ARG A 1021 35.56 -26.70 -19.50
C ARG A 1021 36.70 -25.68 -19.45
N PHE A 1022 37.47 -25.69 -18.36
CA PHE A 1022 38.68 -24.86 -18.21
C PHE A 1022 39.89 -25.76 -18.09
N ALA A 1023 40.94 -25.51 -18.86
CA ALA A 1023 42.08 -26.42 -18.87
C ALA A 1023 43.43 -25.75 -19.09
N LEU A 1024 44.46 -26.44 -18.60
CA LEU A 1024 45.86 -26.06 -18.71
C LEU A 1024 46.67 -27.26 -19.23
N SER A 1025 47.38 -27.04 -20.33
CA SER A 1025 48.35 -28.02 -20.85
C SER A 1025 49.55 -28.12 -19.90
N LEU A 1026 49.89 -29.35 -19.50
CA LEU A 1026 51.02 -29.65 -18.63
C LEU A 1026 52.31 -29.96 -19.42
N GLN A 1027 52.18 -30.21 -20.72
CA GLN A 1027 53.32 -30.30 -21.63
C GLN A 1027 53.83 -28.89 -21.93
N ALA A 1028 55.14 -28.67 -21.72
CA ALA A 1028 55.81 -27.43 -22.15
C ALA A 1028 55.73 -27.31 -23.68
N PRO A 1029 55.62 -26.08 -24.25
CA PRO A 1029 55.64 -25.90 -25.69
C PRO A 1029 56.92 -26.42 -26.36
#